data_AF-A0A7I8VWJ6-F1
#
_entry.id   AF-A0A7I8VWJ6-F1
#
_cell.length_a   1.000
_cell.length_b   1.000
_cell.length_c   1.000
_cell.angle_alpha   90.00
_cell.angle_beta   90.00
_cell.angle_gamma   90.00
#
_symmetry.space_group_name_H-M   'P 1'
#
loop_
_entity.id
_entity.type
_entity.pdbx_description
1 polymer ?
#
loop_
_entity_poly.entity_id
_entity_poly.type
_entity_poly.pdbx_seq_one_letter_code
_entity_poly.pdbx_strand_id
1 'polypeptide(L)'
;MSLKSLEMVESQVIDLRKTLTDEKRNTTKLGGMLKTGQDALKAEQERVKYLEDQLKAKSEELITLAKETHPDWDVIDTVVEGLNSGETEKKIDELHEKLEMTQRELQDEIKANQHLSGRLKMSLNWSDNDYFVRLLKADKRGYAALECLVDDLHVDKDRTIGKLLRHSGSEDFLWALVKLLGDPNSRVAGNAAYILGTLAENELGYLRVISLINSKCAESRRILSDLTNMLTFDDSESVMNAAGTIGTLAESPEGREWMLRQDCLDDTIDRITNLLSHNNLWTASNAALVLARITISEDGCERLLCHSNSSSILTNLILSLGVDEAGRGMNAAFAVGRLCDTDKGRHKLLSLPESEKMISSLSKMLCCNDSGASKNACFAISCLATNPMGHSRLLENQRSETVLKTLAELLCAEDSETAWFSAMTLHTLASQPKGCLRLRKTSDVTNSLKSIAQSEMSEHKEDLKEEVNKTLAILKRLDKAEPPDIEQESFEKVLVKWKESKTNSGLKVKYQLFLDDISVYNGEKIEHVLNKLQPHTTYTVRLRAFTEGDEAPLSDPVNFTTAETVPTIPLNFRLLVRTTTQLKLAWDPPEFSNGILKGYYVYLGEKLSEHTYETSCIVSSLQPSTSYDFKICAATSKGKGPFDQITATTAEMGAHAPSKPEVVVLGRNELTVSWNPPEVPLGRISRYDLVMNNKTIFSGTDLHFHVTRLSPDTEYTFHVTAVTSEGKCESKTTKKRTAKDEYEGERQPLYQTPVKKDGTEVDIKVDSPPKSVKRRRKSTATVCSQENVPAVQTTPRVSSASAKKKVRAKTPDVTLKRSQTMIEKPVSLVRKESVETTVTSKSSEVEQQEVSV
;
A
#
# COMPACT_ATOMS: atom_id res chain seq x y z
N MET A 1 -60.11 -1.13 -13.88
CA MET A 1 -58.94 -0.37 -13.39
C MET A 1 -57.67 -1.13 -13.81
N SER A 2 -56.47 -0.58 -13.64
CA SER A 2 -55.22 -1.20 -14.14
C SER A 2 -54.61 -2.16 -13.11
N LEU A 3 -53.71 -3.06 -13.55
CA LEU A 3 -52.97 -4.00 -12.69
C LEU A 3 -52.37 -3.33 -11.45
N LYS A 4 -51.81 -2.12 -11.64
CA LYS A 4 -51.26 -1.25 -10.59
C LYS A 4 -52.18 -0.96 -9.42
N SER A 5 -53.50 -1.03 -9.63
CA SER A 5 -54.49 -0.87 -8.55
C SER A 5 -54.55 -2.11 -7.65
N LEU A 6 -54.41 -3.32 -8.20
CA LEU A 6 -54.25 -4.54 -7.39
C LEU A 6 -52.88 -4.56 -6.71
N GLU A 7 -51.79 -4.36 -7.46
CA GLU A 7 -50.40 -4.35 -6.94
C GLU A 7 -50.25 -3.40 -5.73
N MET A 8 -50.89 -2.22 -5.79
CA MET A 8 -50.85 -1.23 -4.70
C MET A 8 -51.61 -1.70 -3.45
N VAL A 9 -52.77 -2.33 -3.59
CA VAL A 9 -53.55 -2.81 -2.43
C VAL A 9 -52.97 -4.10 -1.87
N GLU A 10 -52.40 -4.97 -2.71
CA GLU A 10 -51.64 -6.15 -2.29
C GLU A 10 -50.42 -5.75 -1.45
N SER A 11 -49.63 -4.76 -1.90
CA SER A 11 -48.53 -4.20 -1.12
C SER A 11 -48.99 -3.65 0.24
N GLN A 12 -50.11 -2.91 0.27
CA GLN A 12 -50.69 -2.40 1.53
C GLN A 12 -51.15 -3.53 2.47
N VAL A 13 -51.70 -4.62 1.92
CA VAL A 13 -52.09 -5.83 2.68
C VAL A 13 -50.86 -6.55 3.26
N ILE A 14 -49.74 -6.59 2.53
CA ILE A 14 -48.48 -7.17 3.01
C ILE A 14 -47.89 -6.33 4.17
N ASP A 15 -47.81 -5.00 4.03
CA ASP A 15 -47.32 -4.13 5.10
C ASP A 15 -48.22 -4.13 6.35
N LEU A 16 -49.55 -4.20 6.17
CA LEU A 16 -50.49 -4.36 7.28
C LEU A 16 -50.31 -5.71 8.00
N ARG A 17 -50.13 -6.82 7.26
CA ARG A 17 -49.85 -8.15 7.84
C ARG A 17 -48.55 -8.15 8.64
N LYS A 18 -47.50 -7.48 8.14
CA LYS A 18 -46.22 -7.35 8.86
C LYS A 18 -46.40 -6.56 10.16
N THR A 19 -46.98 -5.36 10.08
CA THR A 19 -47.26 -4.49 11.23
C THR A 19 -48.10 -5.21 12.29
N LEU A 20 -49.15 -5.93 11.89
CA LEU A 20 -50.00 -6.73 12.78
C LEU A 20 -49.23 -7.87 13.47
N THR A 21 -48.25 -8.47 12.79
CA THR A 21 -47.40 -9.55 13.35
C THR A 21 -46.46 -8.98 14.42
N ASP A 22 -45.84 -7.83 14.16
CA ASP A 22 -44.94 -7.17 15.10
C ASP A 22 -45.69 -6.64 16.34
N GLU A 23 -46.88 -6.05 16.17
CA GLU A 23 -47.69 -5.56 17.32
C GLU A 23 -48.31 -6.70 18.16
N LYS A 24 -48.66 -7.85 17.55
CA LYS A 24 -49.02 -9.06 18.31
C LYS A 24 -47.84 -9.59 19.15
N ARG A 25 -46.61 -9.40 18.68
CA ARG A 25 -45.39 -9.76 19.42
C ARG A 25 -45.10 -8.77 20.55
N ASN A 26 -45.38 -7.48 20.35
CA ASN A 26 -45.24 -6.43 21.38
C ASN A 26 -46.27 -6.58 22.50
N THR A 27 -47.55 -6.80 22.16
CA THR A 27 -48.62 -7.05 23.16
C THR A 27 -48.32 -8.28 24.02
N THR A 28 -47.74 -9.34 23.44
CA THR A 28 -47.28 -10.51 24.18
C THR A 28 -46.14 -10.19 25.17
N LYS A 29 -45.26 -9.21 24.86
CA LYS A 29 -44.20 -8.74 25.77
C LYS A 29 -44.69 -7.81 26.89
N LEU A 30 -45.76 -7.04 26.68
CA LEU A 30 -46.22 -6.01 27.63
C LEU A 30 -47.01 -6.55 28.85
N GLY A 31 -47.23 -7.86 28.96
CA GLY A 31 -48.06 -8.45 30.02
C GLY A 31 -47.55 -8.27 31.46
N GLY A 32 -46.29 -7.88 31.65
CA GLY A 32 -45.63 -7.80 32.96
C GLY A 32 -45.55 -6.39 33.57
N MET A 33 -46.68 -5.78 33.95
CA MET A 33 -46.76 -4.77 35.03
C MET A 33 -48.20 -4.37 35.37
N LEU A 34 -48.49 -4.05 36.64
CA LEU A 34 -49.87 -3.98 37.13
C LEU A 34 -50.61 -2.67 36.78
N LYS A 35 -51.92 -2.80 36.57
CA LYS A 35 -52.95 -1.74 36.50
C LYS A 35 -52.87 -0.77 35.32
N THR A 36 -51.76 -0.06 35.10
CA THR A 36 -51.58 0.68 33.81
C THR A 36 -51.41 -0.30 32.65
N GLY A 37 -50.76 -1.44 32.88
CA GLY A 37 -50.64 -2.52 31.91
C GLY A 37 -51.98 -3.14 31.48
N GLN A 38 -53.04 -3.05 32.29
CA GLN A 38 -54.36 -3.57 31.90
C GLN A 38 -55.09 -2.65 30.92
N ASP A 39 -55.08 -1.33 31.15
CA ASP A 39 -55.66 -0.37 30.21
C ASP A 39 -54.80 -0.26 28.93
N ALA A 40 -53.46 -0.37 29.05
CA ALA A 40 -52.56 -0.42 27.89
C ALA A 40 -52.74 -1.69 27.05
N LEU A 41 -52.76 -2.88 27.68
CA LEU A 41 -53.03 -4.14 26.99
C LEU A 41 -54.42 -4.13 26.34
N LYS A 42 -55.43 -3.54 26.99
CA LYS A 42 -56.76 -3.40 26.40
C LYS A 42 -56.76 -2.43 25.21
N ALA A 43 -56.12 -1.28 25.31
CA ALA A 43 -56.01 -0.33 24.20
C ALA A 43 -55.26 -0.94 23.00
N GLU A 44 -54.20 -1.71 23.24
CA GLU A 44 -53.47 -2.40 22.18
C GLU A 44 -54.20 -3.65 21.66
N GLN A 45 -55.02 -4.34 22.45
CA GLN A 45 -55.97 -5.34 21.95
C GLN A 45 -57.05 -4.71 21.06
N GLU A 46 -57.57 -3.54 21.43
CA GLU A 46 -58.50 -2.76 20.61
C GLU A 46 -57.83 -2.24 19.32
N ARG A 47 -56.53 -1.90 19.35
CA ARG A 47 -55.71 -1.50 18.19
C ARG A 47 -55.37 -2.66 17.26
N VAL A 48 -54.94 -3.81 17.79
CA VAL A 48 -54.71 -5.05 17.04
C VAL A 48 -55.99 -5.47 16.33
N LYS A 49 -57.13 -5.44 17.03
CA LYS A 49 -58.44 -5.72 16.42
C LYS A 49 -58.81 -4.72 15.32
N TYR A 50 -58.56 -3.42 15.54
CA TYR A 50 -58.78 -2.40 14.50
C TYR A 50 -57.92 -2.65 13.24
N LEU A 51 -56.68 -3.13 13.40
CA LEU A 51 -55.82 -3.53 12.29
C LEU A 51 -56.30 -4.82 11.60
N GLU A 52 -56.89 -5.77 12.34
CA GLU A 52 -57.54 -6.95 11.77
C GLU A 52 -58.79 -6.59 10.95
N ASP A 53 -59.65 -5.72 11.47
CA ASP A 53 -60.84 -5.22 10.76
C ASP A 53 -60.45 -4.42 9.50
N GLN A 54 -59.39 -3.59 9.56
CA GLN A 54 -58.81 -2.89 8.39
C GLN A 54 -58.25 -3.86 7.34
N LEU A 55 -57.46 -4.86 7.78
CA LEU A 55 -56.87 -5.87 6.90
C LEU A 55 -57.97 -6.69 6.20
N LYS A 56 -59.03 -7.05 6.93
CA LYS A 56 -60.20 -7.73 6.39
C LYS A 56 -60.92 -6.88 5.34
N ALA A 57 -61.25 -5.62 5.67
CA ALA A 57 -61.90 -4.70 4.73
C ALA A 57 -61.08 -4.50 3.45
N LYS A 58 -59.74 -4.38 3.56
CA LYS A 58 -58.84 -4.29 2.39
C LYS A 58 -58.78 -5.59 1.56
N SER A 59 -58.91 -6.76 2.19
CA SER A 59 -59.03 -8.03 1.46
C SER A 59 -60.37 -8.16 0.72
N GLU A 60 -61.48 -7.70 1.32
CA GLU A 60 -62.80 -7.67 0.69
C GLU A 60 -62.86 -6.66 -0.47
N GLU A 61 -62.17 -5.52 -0.34
CA GLU A 61 -61.96 -4.54 -1.42
C GLU A 61 -61.16 -5.14 -2.58
N LEU A 62 -60.07 -5.88 -2.31
CA LEU A 62 -59.31 -6.62 -3.34
C LEU A 62 -60.16 -7.67 -4.07
N ILE A 63 -60.93 -8.46 -3.32
CA ILE A 63 -61.82 -9.50 -3.88
C ILE A 63 -62.92 -8.86 -4.75
N THR A 64 -63.44 -7.69 -4.36
CA THR A 64 -64.45 -6.95 -5.13
C THR A 64 -63.83 -6.34 -6.39
N LEU A 65 -62.67 -5.69 -6.26
CA LEU A 65 -61.92 -5.09 -7.36
C LEU A 65 -61.50 -6.13 -8.42
N ALA A 66 -61.10 -7.33 -7.99
CA ALA A 66 -60.79 -8.45 -8.88
C ALA A 66 -62.03 -8.88 -9.69
N LYS A 67 -63.18 -9.08 -9.02
CA LYS A 67 -64.47 -9.43 -9.67
C LYS A 67 -64.97 -8.35 -10.64
N GLU A 68 -64.70 -7.07 -10.36
CA GLU A 68 -65.04 -5.96 -11.26
C GLU A 68 -64.08 -5.80 -12.46
N THR A 69 -62.84 -6.28 -12.35
CA THR A 69 -61.81 -6.12 -13.41
C THR A 69 -61.65 -7.34 -14.30
N HIS A 70 -61.92 -8.54 -13.78
CA HIS A 70 -61.80 -9.81 -14.49
C HIS A 70 -63.03 -10.70 -14.22
N PRO A 71 -64.05 -10.67 -15.10
CA PRO A 71 -65.30 -11.43 -14.92
C PRO A 71 -65.19 -12.91 -15.33
N ASP A 72 -64.11 -13.31 -16.01
CA ASP A 72 -63.81 -14.70 -16.36
C ASP A 72 -63.15 -15.41 -15.17
N TRP A 73 -63.75 -16.51 -14.70
CA TRP A 73 -63.55 -17.03 -13.33
C TRP A 73 -62.16 -17.61 -13.04
N ASP A 74 -61.50 -18.24 -14.00
CA ASP A 74 -60.27 -19.04 -13.79
C ASP A 74 -59.11 -18.24 -13.14
N VAL A 75 -59.07 -16.92 -13.34
CA VAL A 75 -58.05 -16.03 -12.74
C VAL A 75 -58.33 -15.76 -11.25
N ILE A 76 -59.60 -15.70 -10.85
CA ILE A 76 -59.99 -15.47 -9.46
C ILE A 76 -59.59 -16.67 -8.60
N ASP A 77 -59.89 -17.89 -9.06
CA ASP A 77 -59.52 -19.10 -8.34
C ASP A 77 -57.99 -19.26 -8.24
N THR A 78 -57.22 -18.88 -9.28
CA THR A 78 -55.74 -18.89 -9.20
C THR A 78 -55.20 -17.93 -8.12
N VAL A 79 -55.81 -16.75 -7.93
CA VAL A 79 -55.41 -15.79 -6.87
C VAL A 79 -55.88 -16.25 -5.49
N VAL A 80 -57.07 -16.87 -5.40
CA VAL A 80 -57.62 -17.44 -4.16
C VAL A 80 -56.83 -18.68 -3.73
N GLU A 81 -56.44 -19.59 -4.64
CA GLU A 81 -55.56 -20.73 -4.34
C GLU A 81 -54.14 -20.28 -3.95
N GLY A 82 -53.64 -19.18 -4.51
CA GLY A 82 -52.39 -18.56 -4.05
C GLY A 82 -52.46 -18.15 -2.57
N LEU A 83 -53.57 -17.52 -2.16
CA LEU A 83 -53.83 -17.06 -0.80
C LEU A 83 -54.21 -18.20 0.17
N ASN A 84 -54.93 -19.22 -0.31
CA ASN A 84 -55.41 -20.38 0.46
C ASN A 84 -54.52 -21.62 0.26
N SER A 85 -53.29 -21.44 -0.22
CA SER A 85 -52.35 -22.55 -0.41
C SER A 85 -52.05 -23.21 0.96
N GLY A 86 -52.49 -24.46 1.12
CA GLY A 86 -52.73 -25.10 2.42
C GLY A 86 -51.53 -25.33 3.35
N GLU A 87 -50.32 -24.90 2.98
CA GLU A 87 -49.24 -24.69 3.96
C GLU A 87 -49.49 -23.48 4.87
N THR A 88 -50.17 -22.45 4.35
CA THR A 88 -50.48 -21.23 5.11
C THR A 88 -51.67 -21.48 6.04
N GLU A 89 -52.74 -22.10 5.55
CA GLU A 89 -53.83 -22.56 6.43
C GLU A 89 -53.33 -23.57 7.46
N LYS A 90 -52.52 -24.59 7.11
CA LYS A 90 -51.93 -25.47 8.12
C LYS A 90 -51.06 -24.75 9.15
N LYS A 91 -50.29 -23.72 8.76
CA LYS A 91 -49.52 -22.93 9.73
C LYS A 91 -50.41 -22.03 10.57
N ILE A 92 -51.52 -21.52 10.02
CA ILE A 92 -52.54 -20.76 10.76
C ILE A 92 -53.32 -21.66 11.71
N ASP A 93 -53.64 -22.90 11.33
CA ASP A 93 -54.32 -23.89 12.17
C ASP A 93 -53.39 -24.48 13.22
N GLU A 94 -52.12 -24.77 12.89
CA GLU A 94 -51.10 -25.07 13.90
C GLU A 94 -50.88 -23.90 14.86
N LEU A 95 -50.96 -22.65 14.39
CA LEU A 95 -50.87 -21.46 15.23
C LEU A 95 -52.16 -21.20 16.01
N HIS A 96 -53.34 -21.57 15.51
CA HIS A 96 -54.61 -21.52 16.24
C HIS A 96 -54.70 -22.65 17.26
N GLU A 97 -54.22 -23.85 16.97
CA GLU A 97 -54.16 -24.96 17.91
C GLU A 97 -53.12 -24.67 19.00
N LYS A 98 -51.94 -24.12 18.65
CA LYS A 98 -50.98 -23.60 19.63
C LYS A 98 -51.55 -22.41 20.41
N LEU A 99 -52.25 -21.48 19.76
CA LEU A 99 -52.88 -20.33 20.45
C LEU A 99 -54.04 -20.78 21.34
N GLU A 100 -54.83 -21.80 20.98
CA GLU A 100 -55.85 -22.39 21.84
C GLU A 100 -55.23 -23.20 22.97
N MET A 101 -54.14 -23.92 22.72
CA MET A 101 -53.41 -24.68 23.74
C MET A 101 -52.81 -23.71 24.75
N THR A 102 -52.08 -22.68 24.29
CA THR A 102 -51.57 -21.59 25.11
C THR A 102 -52.69 -20.72 25.70
N GLN A 103 -53.86 -20.55 25.08
CA GLN A 103 -55.02 -19.91 25.72
C GLN A 103 -55.69 -20.80 26.75
N ARG A 104 -55.64 -22.13 26.63
CA ARG A 104 -56.12 -23.07 27.65
C ARG A 104 -55.14 -23.17 28.81
N GLU A 105 -53.85 -23.26 28.54
CA GLU A 105 -52.77 -23.13 29.53
C GLU A 105 -52.86 -21.78 30.23
N LEU A 106 -52.95 -20.66 29.50
CA LEU A 106 -53.13 -19.33 30.08
C LEU A 106 -54.50 -19.18 30.76
N GLN A 107 -55.57 -19.87 30.34
CA GLN A 107 -56.85 -19.84 31.06
C GLN A 107 -56.85 -20.69 32.32
N ASP A 108 -56.13 -21.80 32.36
CA ASP A 108 -56.02 -22.65 33.55
C ASP A 108 -54.95 -22.11 34.51
N GLU A 109 -53.91 -21.45 34.00
CA GLU A 109 -53.01 -20.57 34.74
C GLU A 109 -53.73 -19.29 35.20
N ILE A 110 -54.65 -18.70 34.43
CA ILE A 110 -55.53 -17.62 34.90
C ILE A 110 -56.57 -18.14 35.89
N LYS A 111 -57.05 -19.38 35.82
CA LYS A 111 -57.93 -19.97 36.87
C LYS A 111 -57.14 -20.28 38.14
N ALA A 112 -55.92 -20.78 38.03
CA ALA A 112 -54.98 -20.90 39.15
C ALA A 112 -54.67 -19.52 39.75
N ASN A 113 -54.36 -18.53 38.90
CA ASN A 113 -54.14 -17.14 39.27
C ASN A 113 -55.41 -16.39 39.67
N GLN A 114 -56.62 -16.93 39.42
CA GLN A 114 -57.88 -16.44 39.97
C GLN A 114 -58.23 -17.11 41.30
N HIS A 115 -57.80 -18.36 41.53
CA HIS A 115 -57.76 -18.96 42.86
C HIS A 115 -56.69 -18.30 43.77
N LEU A 116 -55.61 -17.78 43.20
CA LEU A 116 -54.62 -16.92 43.88
C LEU A 116 -55.10 -15.46 43.98
N SER A 117 -55.72 -14.88 42.96
CA SER A 117 -56.32 -13.52 43.02
C SER A 117 -57.53 -13.46 43.96
N GLY A 118 -58.21 -14.59 44.17
CA GLY A 118 -59.16 -14.78 45.26
C GLY A 118 -58.55 -14.68 46.66
N ARG A 119 -57.21 -14.76 46.79
CA ARG A 119 -56.45 -14.37 47.98
C ARG A 119 -55.92 -12.93 47.88
N LEU A 120 -55.46 -12.51 46.69
CA LEU A 120 -54.88 -11.18 46.42
C LEU A 120 -55.91 -10.06 46.20
N LYS A 121 -56.83 -9.91 47.16
CA LYS A 121 -57.41 -8.61 47.55
C LYS A 121 -56.77 -8.08 48.84
N MET A 122 -55.45 -8.18 48.93
CA MET A 122 -54.71 -7.67 50.08
C MET A 122 -54.58 -6.14 49.98
N SER A 123 -55.27 -5.44 50.88
CA SER A 123 -54.89 -4.09 51.27
C SER A 123 -53.54 -4.13 51.99
N LEU A 124 -52.67 -3.15 51.73
CA LEU A 124 -51.38 -3.02 52.42
C LEU A 124 -51.56 -3.17 53.94
N ASN A 125 -50.85 -4.13 54.53
CA ASN A 125 -51.10 -4.66 55.87
C ASN A 125 -50.92 -3.60 56.98
N TRP A 126 -50.21 -2.52 56.68
CA TRP A 126 -49.90 -1.44 57.63
C TRP A 126 -51.08 -0.54 57.99
N SER A 127 -52.30 -0.84 57.51
CA SER A 127 -53.54 -0.18 57.92
C SER A 127 -54.01 -0.56 59.32
N ASP A 128 -53.52 -1.69 59.88
CA ASP A 128 -54.01 -2.22 61.16
C ASP A 128 -52.88 -2.42 62.19
N ASN A 129 -52.80 -1.52 63.18
CA ASN A 129 -51.91 -1.61 64.36
C ASN A 129 -50.43 -1.91 64.05
N ASP A 130 -49.75 -0.91 63.45
CA ASP A 130 -48.33 -0.85 63.03
C ASP A 130 -47.53 -2.14 63.28
N TYR A 131 -47.61 -3.06 62.31
CA TYR A 131 -47.10 -4.40 62.47
C TYR A 131 -45.56 -4.45 62.45
N PHE A 132 -44.87 -3.40 62.00
CA PHE A 132 -43.41 -3.34 62.04
C PHE A 132 -42.87 -3.47 63.48
N VAL A 133 -43.59 -2.91 64.46
CA VAL A 133 -43.27 -3.05 65.90
C VAL A 133 -43.32 -4.52 66.37
N ARG A 134 -43.98 -5.42 65.62
CA ARG A 134 -44.04 -6.86 65.92
C ARG A 134 -42.79 -7.61 65.42
N LEU A 135 -42.03 -7.07 64.45
CA LEU A 135 -40.75 -7.62 63.99
C LEU A 135 -39.73 -7.73 65.14
N LEU A 136 -39.83 -6.85 66.14
CA LEU A 136 -39.03 -6.87 67.37
C LEU A 136 -39.25 -8.13 68.24
N LYS A 137 -40.24 -8.97 67.92
CA LYS A 137 -40.57 -10.20 68.67
C LYS A 137 -40.01 -11.42 67.95
N ALA A 138 -39.03 -12.09 68.58
CA ALA A 138 -38.60 -13.43 68.20
C ALA A 138 -39.65 -14.50 68.61
N ASP A 139 -40.88 -14.35 68.11
CA ASP A 139 -41.97 -15.31 68.25
C ASP A 139 -42.84 -15.35 66.98
N LYS A 140 -43.82 -16.25 66.92
CA LYS A 140 -44.71 -16.44 65.75
C LYS A 140 -45.38 -15.15 65.23
N ARG A 141 -45.55 -14.12 66.08
CA ARG A 141 -46.14 -12.81 65.72
C ARG A 141 -45.14 -11.90 65.01
N GLY A 142 -43.84 -12.09 65.23
CA GLY A 142 -42.77 -11.45 64.45
C GLY A 142 -42.55 -12.14 63.12
N TYR A 143 -42.61 -13.47 63.08
CA TYR A 143 -42.57 -14.22 61.81
C TYR A 143 -43.75 -13.85 60.88
N ALA A 144 -44.98 -13.79 61.40
CA ALA A 144 -46.14 -13.32 60.63
C ALA A 144 -46.02 -11.85 60.20
N ALA A 145 -45.36 -11.00 61.00
CA ALA A 145 -45.08 -9.61 60.63
C ALA A 145 -43.98 -9.49 59.56
N LEU A 146 -43.05 -10.44 59.50
CA LEU A 146 -42.05 -10.56 58.45
C LEU A 146 -42.71 -10.97 57.13
N GLU A 147 -43.64 -11.93 57.17
CA GLU A 147 -44.46 -12.33 56.01
C GLU A 147 -45.30 -11.16 55.48
N CYS A 148 -46.01 -10.42 56.34
CA CYS A 148 -46.73 -9.20 55.94
C CYS A 148 -45.82 -8.12 55.31
N LEU A 149 -44.55 -8.04 55.70
CA LEU A 149 -43.59 -7.11 55.11
C LEU A 149 -43.11 -7.59 53.72
N VAL A 150 -42.92 -8.90 53.52
CA VAL A 150 -42.67 -9.47 52.18
C VAL A 150 -43.87 -9.21 51.26
N ASP A 151 -45.10 -9.43 51.74
CA ASP A 151 -46.32 -9.15 50.98
C ASP A 151 -46.45 -7.65 50.61
N ASP A 152 -46.26 -6.75 51.58
CA ASP A 152 -46.32 -5.29 51.35
C ASP A 152 -45.19 -4.80 50.41
N LEU A 153 -44.04 -5.46 50.36
CA LEU A 153 -42.96 -5.18 49.40
C LEU A 153 -43.29 -5.67 47.98
N HIS A 154 -43.89 -6.85 47.85
CA HIS A 154 -44.38 -7.35 46.55
C HIS A 154 -45.54 -6.50 45.98
N VAL A 155 -46.34 -5.86 46.84
CA VAL A 155 -47.47 -5.00 46.41
C VAL A 155 -47.04 -3.55 46.10
N ASP A 156 -46.20 -2.92 46.92
CA ASP A 156 -45.85 -1.48 46.78
C ASP A 156 -44.44 -1.21 47.37
N LYS A 157 -43.40 -1.81 46.74
CA LYS A 157 -41.99 -1.78 47.18
C LYS A 157 -41.53 -0.42 47.70
N ASP A 158 -41.51 0.62 46.86
CA ASP A 158 -40.92 1.92 47.20
C ASP A 158 -41.65 2.61 48.36
N ARG A 159 -42.98 2.47 48.43
CA ARG A 159 -43.78 3.04 49.52
C ARG A 159 -43.61 2.26 50.81
N THR A 160 -43.49 0.94 50.73
CA THR A 160 -43.26 0.07 51.90
C THR A 160 -41.87 0.28 52.48
N ILE A 161 -40.82 0.33 51.64
CA ILE A 161 -39.47 0.79 52.01
C ILE A 161 -39.53 2.18 52.65
N GLY A 162 -40.16 3.13 51.96
CA GLY A 162 -40.28 4.51 52.40
C GLY A 162 -41.04 4.67 53.72
N LYS A 163 -42.01 3.81 54.03
CA LYS A 163 -42.73 3.81 55.31
C LYS A 163 -41.90 3.14 56.42
N LEU A 164 -41.25 2.01 56.14
CA LEU A 164 -40.43 1.28 57.11
C LEU A 164 -39.23 2.13 57.57
N LEU A 165 -38.46 2.69 56.64
CA LEU A 165 -37.24 3.45 56.94
C LEU A 165 -37.51 4.81 57.62
N ARG A 166 -38.70 5.40 57.38
CA ARG A 166 -39.13 6.66 58.01
C ARG A 166 -39.88 6.45 59.33
N HIS A 167 -40.14 5.21 59.74
CA HIS A 167 -40.66 4.92 61.08
C HIS A 167 -39.60 5.24 62.15
N SER A 168 -40.03 5.71 63.32
CA SER A 168 -39.15 6.16 64.41
C SER A 168 -38.24 5.06 64.96
N GLY A 169 -38.75 3.83 65.06
CA GLY A 169 -38.01 2.62 65.44
C GLY A 169 -37.30 1.90 64.28
N SER A 170 -37.02 2.57 63.16
CA SER A 170 -36.47 1.90 61.97
C SER A 170 -35.09 1.25 62.19
N GLU A 171 -34.24 1.80 63.08
CA GLU A 171 -32.97 1.13 63.44
C GLU A 171 -33.22 -0.20 64.19
N ASP A 172 -34.16 -0.23 65.13
CA ASP A 172 -34.51 -1.44 65.88
C ASP A 172 -35.10 -2.52 64.94
N PHE A 173 -35.86 -2.11 63.92
CA PHE A 173 -36.40 -3.01 62.90
C PHE A 173 -35.30 -3.61 62.03
N LEU A 174 -34.30 -2.82 61.62
CA LEU A 174 -33.17 -3.30 60.83
C LEU A 174 -32.29 -4.25 61.66
N TRP A 175 -32.06 -3.98 62.94
CA TRP A 175 -31.37 -4.92 63.84
C TRP A 175 -32.17 -6.19 64.11
N ALA A 176 -33.51 -6.10 64.16
CA ALA A 176 -34.36 -7.30 64.22
C ALA A 176 -34.25 -8.15 62.94
N LEU A 177 -34.23 -7.54 61.76
CA LEU A 177 -33.99 -8.23 60.49
C LEU A 177 -32.61 -8.92 60.46
N VAL A 178 -31.54 -8.21 60.85
CA VAL A 178 -30.18 -8.78 60.99
C VAL A 178 -30.17 -9.98 61.93
N LYS A 179 -30.89 -9.92 63.05
CA LYS A 179 -31.01 -11.04 64.00
C LYS A 179 -31.78 -12.23 63.41
N LEU A 180 -32.78 -11.99 62.56
CA LEU A 180 -33.58 -13.03 61.91
C LEU A 180 -32.84 -13.75 60.76
N LEU A 181 -31.74 -13.19 60.24
CA LEU A 181 -30.84 -13.92 59.33
C LEU A 181 -30.30 -15.21 59.98
N GLY A 182 -30.03 -15.18 61.28
CA GLY A 182 -29.55 -16.34 62.05
C GLY A 182 -30.65 -17.26 62.60
N ASP A 183 -31.88 -17.17 62.10
CA ASP A 183 -32.99 -18.02 62.57
C ASP A 183 -32.92 -19.44 61.97
N PRO A 184 -33.11 -20.52 62.75
CA PRO A 184 -33.05 -21.89 62.26
C PRO A 184 -34.19 -22.28 61.30
N ASN A 185 -35.24 -21.47 61.16
CA ASN A 185 -36.26 -21.65 60.14
C ASN A 185 -35.82 -20.98 58.83
N SER A 186 -35.50 -21.79 57.82
CA SER A 186 -35.03 -21.33 56.50
C SER A 186 -35.93 -20.23 55.92
N ARG A 187 -37.25 -20.40 55.98
CA ARG A 187 -38.22 -19.41 55.46
C ARG A 187 -38.14 -18.06 56.16
N VAL A 188 -37.86 -18.04 57.46
CA VAL A 188 -37.70 -16.80 58.24
C VAL A 188 -36.41 -16.11 57.86
N ALA A 189 -35.30 -16.84 57.83
CA ALA A 189 -33.99 -16.33 57.43
C ALA A 189 -34.00 -15.81 55.98
N GLY A 190 -34.61 -16.56 55.04
CA GLY A 190 -34.75 -16.20 53.63
C GLY A 190 -35.67 -15.00 53.39
N ASN A 191 -36.77 -14.85 54.14
CA ASN A 191 -37.60 -13.65 54.12
C ASN A 191 -36.82 -12.43 54.69
N ALA A 192 -36.07 -12.60 55.78
CA ALA A 192 -35.27 -11.53 56.38
C ALA A 192 -34.13 -11.07 55.45
N ALA A 193 -33.47 -12.01 54.75
CA ALA A 193 -32.51 -11.71 53.70
C ALA A 193 -33.16 -10.92 52.55
N TYR A 194 -34.26 -11.43 51.98
CA TYR A 194 -35.00 -10.74 50.90
C TYR A 194 -35.35 -9.29 51.26
N ILE A 195 -35.87 -9.05 52.46
CA ILE A 195 -36.20 -7.70 52.94
C ILE A 195 -34.93 -6.84 53.04
N LEU A 196 -33.83 -7.36 53.58
CA LEU A 196 -32.57 -6.63 53.73
C LEU A 196 -31.95 -6.25 52.38
N GLY A 197 -31.95 -7.17 51.40
CA GLY A 197 -31.53 -6.91 50.02
C GLY A 197 -32.43 -5.88 49.33
N THR A 198 -33.76 -6.08 49.40
CA THR A 198 -34.76 -5.17 48.81
C THR A 198 -34.66 -3.74 49.38
N LEU A 199 -34.27 -3.58 50.65
CA LEU A 199 -33.96 -2.29 51.26
C LEU A 199 -32.66 -1.69 50.74
N ALA A 200 -31.60 -2.50 50.56
CA ALA A 200 -30.30 -2.04 50.07
C ALA A 200 -30.32 -1.56 48.60
N GLU A 201 -31.35 -1.91 47.82
CA GLU A 201 -31.56 -1.40 46.45
C GLU A 201 -32.10 0.05 46.38
N ASN A 202 -32.59 0.61 47.49
CA ASN A 202 -33.09 1.99 47.54
C ASN A 202 -32.05 2.92 48.18
N GLU A 203 -31.81 4.12 47.64
CA GLU A 203 -30.78 5.07 48.12
C GLU A 203 -30.76 5.28 49.65
N LEU A 204 -31.93 5.45 50.29
CA LEU A 204 -32.00 5.64 51.74
C LEU A 204 -31.74 4.34 52.51
N GLY A 205 -32.21 3.20 51.97
CA GLY A 205 -32.01 1.88 52.58
C GLY A 205 -30.57 1.41 52.43
N TYR A 206 -29.95 1.61 51.27
CA TYR A 206 -28.52 1.48 50.99
C TYR A 206 -27.68 2.15 52.08
N LEU A 207 -27.85 3.46 52.29
CA LEU A 207 -27.08 4.21 53.31
C LEU A 207 -27.24 3.64 54.72
N ARG A 208 -28.43 3.17 55.08
CA ARG A 208 -28.72 2.56 56.39
C ARG A 208 -28.12 1.16 56.52
N VAL A 209 -28.20 0.32 55.48
CA VAL A 209 -27.61 -1.02 55.46
C VAL A 209 -26.08 -0.95 55.45
N ILE A 210 -25.48 -0.04 54.68
CA ILE A 210 -24.02 0.22 54.71
C ILE A 210 -23.55 0.69 56.09
N SER A 211 -24.35 1.53 56.78
CA SER A 211 -24.08 1.94 58.17
C SER A 211 -24.10 0.74 59.14
N LEU A 212 -25.06 -0.17 58.97
CA LEU A 212 -25.20 -1.36 59.81
C LEU A 212 -24.05 -2.36 59.62
N ILE A 213 -23.71 -2.72 58.37
CA ILE A 213 -22.63 -3.69 58.09
C ILE A 213 -21.25 -3.16 58.53
N ASN A 214 -21.02 -1.84 58.42
CA ASN A 214 -19.78 -1.19 58.88
C ASN A 214 -19.79 -0.79 60.37
N SER A 215 -20.89 -1.04 61.10
CA SER A 215 -20.94 -0.79 62.53
C SER A 215 -19.97 -1.72 63.28
N LYS A 216 -19.36 -1.23 64.37
CA LYS A 216 -18.38 -1.98 65.19
C LYS A 216 -19.01 -3.03 66.12
N CYS A 217 -20.19 -3.54 65.75
CA CYS A 217 -20.96 -4.49 66.54
C CYS A 217 -20.35 -5.91 66.49
N ALA A 218 -20.90 -6.85 67.26
CA ALA A 218 -20.63 -8.28 67.04
C ALA A 218 -21.56 -8.84 65.95
N GLU A 219 -22.80 -8.36 65.94
CA GLU A 219 -23.90 -8.75 65.09
C GLU A 219 -23.70 -8.34 63.63
N SER A 220 -23.07 -7.19 63.35
CA SER A 220 -22.73 -6.75 61.98
C SER A 220 -21.76 -7.69 61.27
N ARG A 221 -20.75 -8.19 62.00
CA ARG A 221 -19.78 -9.18 61.50
C ARG A 221 -20.40 -10.57 61.27
N ARG A 222 -21.60 -10.82 61.76
CA ARG A 222 -22.34 -12.05 61.46
C ARG A 222 -23.09 -12.00 60.13
N ILE A 223 -23.44 -10.81 59.61
CA ILE A 223 -24.37 -10.68 58.47
C ILE A 223 -23.93 -11.54 57.27
N LEU A 224 -22.66 -11.48 56.87
CA LEU A 224 -22.16 -12.34 55.77
C LEU A 224 -22.14 -13.82 56.15
N SER A 225 -21.81 -14.17 57.39
CA SER A 225 -21.74 -15.56 57.85
C SER A 225 -23.13 -16.21 57.92
N ASP A 226 -24.12 -15.51 58.48
CA ASP A 226 -25.51 -15.97 58.54
C ASP A 226 -26.09 -16.10 57.10
N LEU A 227 -25.86 -15.13 56.21
CA LEU A 227 -26.20 -15.25 54.78
C LEU A 227 -25.47 -16.42 54.08
N THR A 228 -24.20 -16.66 54.40
CA THR A 228 -23.40 -17.75 53.83
C THR A 228 -23.94 -19.12 54.24
N ASN A 229 -24.41 -19.27 55.48
CA ASN A 229 -25.06 -20.51 55.94
C ASN A 229 -26.35 -20.82 55.16
N MET A 230 -27.13 -19.79 54.80
CA MET A 230 -28.36 -19.95 54.00
C MET A 230 -28.10 -20.48 52.58
N LEU A 231 -26.89 -20.28 52.02
CA LEU A 231 -26.52 -20.77 50.68
C LEU A 231 -26.55 -22.30 50.55
N THR A 232 -26.71 -23.01 51.67
CA THR A 232 -26.78 -24.48 51.76
C THR A 232 -28.09 -24.98 52.40
N PHE A 233 -29.16 -24.19 52.37
CA PHE A 233 -30.50 -24.65 52.73
C PHE A 233 -31.16 -25.45 51.60
N ASP A 234 -32.05 -26.39 51.95
CA ASP A 234 -32.87 -27.14 50.97
C ASP A 234 -33.91 -26.25 50.27
N ASP A 235 -34.30 -25.13 50.90
CA ASP A 235 -35.26 -24.17 50.35
C ASP A 235 -34.60 -23.25 49.32
N SER A 236 -34.81 -23.54 48.03
CA SER A 236 -34.19 -22.80 46.92
C SER A 236 -34.55 -21.32 46.86
N GLU A 237 -35.70 -20.90 47.42
CA GLU A 237 -36.08 -19.49 47.50
C GLU A 237 -35.22 -18.75 48.54
N SER A 238 -35.02 -19.33 49.74
CA SER A 238 -34.11 -18.80 50.75
C SER A 238 -32.66 -18.74 50.26
N VAL A 239 -32.17 -19.76 49.54
CA VAL A 239 -30.84 -19.75 48.90
C VAL A 239 -30.73 -18.61 47.87
N MET A 240 -31.74 -18.44 47.02
CA MET A 240 -31.80 -17.38 46.01
C MET A 240 -31.82 -15.98 46.64
N ASN A 241 -32.60 -15.80 47.71
CA ASN A 241 -32.71 -14.54 48.45
C ASN A 241 -31.39 -14.19 49.16
N ALA A 242 -30.71 -15.18 49.76
CA ALA A 242 -29.41 -14.98 50.38
C ALA A 242 -28.34 -14.60 49.35
N ALA A 243 -28.24 -15.34 48.22
CA ALA A 243 -27.31 -15.05 47.14
C ALA A 243 -27.58 -13.67 46.51
N GLY A 244 -28.85 -13.32 46.28
CA GLY A 244 -29.26 -12.00 45.79
C GLY A 244 -28.85 -10.88 46.75
N THR A 245 -29.11 -11.06 48.05
CA THR A 245 -28.72 -10.08 49.08
C THR A 245 -27.21 -9.86 49.14
N ILE A 246 -26.40 -10.92 49.04
CA ILE A 246 -24.93 -10.79 48.94
C ILE A 246 -24.55 -10.02 47.66
N GLY A 247 -25.25 -10.25 46.55
CA GLY A 247 -25.06 -9.53 45.28
C GLY A 247 -25.35 -8.04 45.39
N THR A 248 -26.47 -7.65 45.99
CA THR A 248 -26.83 -6.25 46.26
C THR A 248 -25.86 -5.59 47.21
N LEU A 249 -25.44 -6.27 48.29
CA LEU A 249 -24.39 -5.76 49.19
C LEU A 249 -23.03 -5.60 48.48
N ALA A 250 -22.76 -6.35 47.40
CA ALA A 250 -21.57 -6.22 46.58
C ALA A 250 -21.66 -5.16 45.47
N GLU A 251 -22.80 -4.48 45.28
CA GLU A 251 -23.03 -3.46 44.25
C GLU A 251 -22.12 -2.23 44.44
N SER A 252 -21.91 -1.77 45.69
CA SER A 252 -21.14 -0.57 45.97
C SER A 252 -19.67 -0.82 46.34
N PRO A 253 -18.79 0.20 46.21
CA PRO A 253 -17.42 0.11 46.69
C PRO A 253 -17.31 -0.25 48.17
N GLU A 254 -18.10 0.41 49.02
CA GLU A 254 -18.07 0.25 50.49
C GLU A 254 -18.56 -1.13 50.92
N GLY A 255 -19.57 -1.67 50.23
CA GLY A 255 -20.08 -3.01 50.48
C GLY A 255 -19.11 -4.12 50.03
N ARG A 256 -18.39 -3.92 48.91
CA ARG A 256 -17.27 -4.79 48.53
C ARG A 256 -16.11 -4.71 49.52
N GLU A 257 -15.72 -3.50 49.93
CA GLU A 257 -14.63 -3.29 50.89
C GLU A 257 -14.94 -3.93 52.26
N TRP A 258 -16.21 -3.86 52.71
CA TRP A 258 -16.70 -4.61 53.86
C TRP A 258 -16.60 -6.12 53.66
N MET A 259 -17.13 -6.64 52.55
CA MET A 259 -17.17 -8.08 52.26
C MET A 259 -15.77 -8.69 52.14
N LEU A 260 -14.84 -8.01 51.45
CA LEU A 260 -13.43 -8.41 51.29
C LEU A 260 -12.65 -8.49 52.61
N ARG A 261 -13.17 -7.90 53.70
CA ARG A 261 -12.60 -7.94 55.05
C ARG A 261 -13.21 -9.01 55.97
N GLN A 262 -14.19 -9.80 55.52
CA GLN A 262 -14.82 -10.80 56.37
C GLN A 262 -14.05 -12.14 56.34
N ASP A 263 -13.79 -12.71 57.52
CA ASP A 263 -13.08 -13.99 57.67
C ASP A 263 -13.78 -15.17 56.98
N CYS A 264 -15.10 -15.09 56.79
CA CYS A 264 -15.92 -16.13 56.16
C CYS A 264 -15.98 -16.08 54.63
N LEU A 265 -15.39 -15.07 53.98
CA LEU A 265 -15.55 -14.84 52.54
C LEU A 265 -15.11 -16.03 51.66
N ASP A 266 -14.11 -16.81 52.06
CA ASP A 266 -13.65 -17.97 51.27
C ASP A 266 -14.70 -19.10 51.26
N ASP A 267 -15.40 -19.31 52.38
CA ASP A 267 -16.54 -20.23 52.46
C ASP A 267 -17.77 -19.69 51.70
N THR A 268 -17.97 -18.36 51.69
CA THR A 268 -18.96 -17.72 50.80
C THR A 268 -18.63 -17.96 49.32
N ILE A 269 -17.37 -17.77 48.91
CA ILE A 269 -16.91 -17.96 47.53
C ILE A 269 -17.08 -19.41 47.09
N ASP A 270 -16.74 -20.39 47.93
CA ASP A 270 -16.92 -21.80 47.62
C ASP A 270 -18.41 -22.19 47.49
N ARG A 271 -19.28 -21.74 48.40
CA ARG A 271 -20.74 -21.99 48.30
C ARG A 271 -21.34 -21.35 47.05
N ILE A 272 -21.03 -20.09 46.78
CA ILE A 272 -21.46 -19.37 45.56
C ILE A 272 -20.95 -20.08 44.30
N THR A 273 -19.71 -20.57 44.29
CA THR A 273 -19.13 -21.31 43.14
C THR A 273 -19.89 -22.60 42.86
N ASN A 274 -20.29 -23.34 43.88
CA ASN A 274 -21.11 -24.55 43.71
C ASN A 274 -22.49 -24.20 43.12
N LEU A 275 -23.11 -23.09 43.56
CA LEU A 275 -24.43 -22.64 43.08
C LEU A 275 -24.48 -22.23 41.61
N LEU A 276 -23.34 -21.94 40.95
CA LEU A 276 -23.29 -21.72 39.49
C LEU A 276 -23.84 -22.92 38.68
N SER A 277 -23.69 -24.12 39.23
CA SER A 277 -24.16 -25.39 38.65
C SER A 277 -25.59 -25.78 39.07
N HIS A 278 -26.27 -24.95 39.87
CA HIS A 278 -27.56 -25.28 40.47
C HIS A 278 -28.70 -25.41 39.44
N ASN A 279 -29.65 -26.32 39.70
CA ASN A 279 -30.77 -26.61 38.80
C ASN A 279 -31.72 -25.41 38.62
N ASN A 280 -31.90 -24.58 39.65
CA ASN A 280 -32.66 -23.33 39.53
C ASN A 280 -31.76 -22.24 38.93
N LEU A 281 -32.09 -21.82 37.70
CA LEU A 281 -31.36 -20.80 36.94
C LEU A 281 -31.30 -19.44 37.64
N TRP A 282 -32.33 -19.05 38.40
CA TRP A 282 -32.35 -17.78 39.14
C TRP A 282 -31.36 -17.81 40.32
N THR A 283 -31.31 -18.93 41.06
CA THR A 283 -30.28 -19.15 42.10
C THR A 283 -28.88 -19.11 41.51
N ALA A 284 -28.67 -19.78 40.36
CA ALA A 284 -27.38 -19.82 39.68
C ALA A 284 -27.00 -18.47 39.05
N SER A 285 -27.97 -17.64 38.64
CA SER A 285 -27.73 -16.28 38.16
C SER A 285 -27.35 -15.33 39.29
N ASN A 286 -28.02 -15.41 40.45
CA ASN A 286 -27.61 -14.66 41.65
C ASN A 286 -26.21 -15.06 42.12
N ALA A 287 -25.84 -16.34 42.03
CA ALA A 287 -24.47 -16.80 42.29
C ALA A 287 -23.45 -16.20 41.29
N ALA A 288 -23.78 -16.16 40.00
CA ALA A 288 -22.94 -15.51 38.99
C ALA A 288 -22.86 -13.98 39.21
N LEU A 289 -23.94 -13.34 39.65
CA LEU A 289 -24.00 -11.92 39.98
C LEU A 289 -23.07 -11.57 41.16
N VAL A 290 -23.06 -12.37 42.23
CA VAL A 290 -22.13 -12.18 43.36
C VAL A 290 -20.67 -12.15 42.88
N LEU A 291 -20.27 -13.12 42.06
CA LEU A 291 -18.90 -13.17 41.51
C LEU A 291 -18.64 -11.98 40.57
N ALA A 292 -19.59 -11.64 39.69
CA ALA A 292 -19.49 -10.48 38.80
C ALA A 292 -19.28 -9.18 39.58
N ARG A 293 -20.05 -8.95 40.66
CA ARG A 293 -19.89 -7.78 41.54
C ARG A 293 -18.55 -7.79 42.27
N ILE A 294 -18.11 -8.93 42.83
CA ILE A 294 -16.76 -9.05 43.44
C ILE A 294 -15.67 -8.63 42.44
N THR A 295 -15.76 -9.08 41.18
CA THR A 295 -14.75 -8.75 40.14
C THR A 295 -14.77 -7.29 39.64
N ILE A 296 -15.68 -6.43 40.12
CA ILE A 296 -15.61 -4.99 39.80
C ILE A 296 -14.27 -4.41 40.32
N SER A 297 -13.89 -4.74 41.56
CA SER A 297 -12.64 -4.29 42.18
C SER A 297 -11.44 -5.18 41.85
N GLU A 298 -10.25 -4.58 41.77
CA GLU A 298 -8.98 -5.30 41.58
C GLU A 298 -8.70 -6.28 42.72
N ASP A 299 -8.89 -5.86 43.98
CA ASP A 299 -8.78 -6.72 45.16
C ASP A 299 -9.71 -7.95 45.09
N GLY A 300 -10.92 -7.78 44.54
CA GLY A 300 -11.87 -8.87 44.35
C GLY A 300 -11.45 -9.85 43.26
N CYS A 301 -10.93 -9.34 42.13
CA CYS A 301 -10.28 -10.18 41.12
C CYS A 301 -9.09 -10.94 41.70
N GLU A 302 -8.20 -10.27 42.44
CA GLU A 302 -7.03 -10.90 43.05
C GLU A 302 -7.43 -11.96 44.10
N ARG A 303 -8.47 -11.70 44.91
CA ARG A 303 -8.99 -12.66 45.90
C ARG A 303 -9.50 -13.94 45.23
N LEU A 304 -10.28 -13.83 44.15
CA LEU A 304 -10.75 -14.99 43.37
C LEU A 304 -9.59 -15.71 42.65
N LEU A 305 -8.61 -14.98 42.13
CA LEU A 305 -7.45 -15.55 41.43
C LEU A 305 -6.46 -16.25 42.37
N CYS A 306 -6.35 -15.80 43.62
CA CYS A 306 -5.55 -16.42 44.69
C CYS A 306 -6.31 -17.45 45.54
N HIS A 307 -7.63 -17.62 45.36
CA HIS A 307 -8.42 -18.58 46.13
C HIS A 307 -7.86 -20.01 46.01
N SER A 308 -7.97 -20.80 47.08
CA SER A 308 -7.55 -22.22 47.09
C SER A 308 -8.18 -23.01 45.95
N ASN A 309 -9.51 -22.87 45.81
CA ASN A 309 -10.32 -23.50 44.77
C ASN A 309 -10.41 -22.68 43.46
N SER A 310 -9.56 -21.67 43.27
CA SER A 310 -9.62 -20.72 42.14
C SER A 310 -9.77 -21.35 40.76
N SER A 311 -9.14 -22.49 40.48
CA SER A 311 -9.35 -23.20 39.21
C SER A 311 -10.81 -23.67 39.04
N SER A 312 -11.45 -24.16 40.11
CA SER A 312 -12.87 -24.53 40.11
C SER A 312 -13.78 -23.32 39.88
N ILE A 313 -13.48 -22.18 40.50
CA ILE A 313 -14.22 -20.91 40.31
C ILE A 313 -14.22 -20.52 38.82
N LEU A 314 -13.03 -20.48 38.22
CA LEU A 314 -12.84 -20.06 36.84
C LEU A 314 -13.47 -21.07 35.85
N THR A 315 -13.30 -22.38 36.08
CA THR A 315 -13.96 -23.41 35.25
C THR A 315 -15.48 -23.33 35.37
N ASN A 316 -16.07 -23.17 36.56
CA ASN A 316 -17.53 -23.04 36.71
C ASN A 316 -18.10 -21.74 36.10
N LEU A 317 -17.35 -20.62 36.16
CA LEU A 317 -17.69 -19.41 35.41
C LEU A 317 -17.70 -19.68 33.90
N ILE A 318 -16.67 -20.34 33.35
CA ILE A 318 -16.62 -20.73 31.92
C ILE A 318 -17.78 -21.67 31.54
N LEU A 319 -18.12 -22.63 32.41
CA LEU A 319 -19.23 -23.56 32.19
C LEU A 319 -20.60 -22.87 32.23
N SER A 320 -20.71 -21.73 32.92
CA SER A 320 -21.93 -20.91 33.03
C SER A 320 -22.17 -19.99 31.82
N LEU A 321 -21.16 -19.76 30.96
CA LEU A 321 -21.27 -18.88 29.79
C LEU A 321 -22.27 -19.40 28.75
N GLY A 322 -23.27 -18.59 28.47
CA GLY A 322 -24.35 -18.86 27.53
C GLY A 322 -25.37 -17.72 27.47
N VAL A 323 -26.54 -18.01 26.91
CA VAL A 323 -27.71 -17.11 26.93
C VAL A 323 -28.84 -17.89 27.60
N ASP A 324 -29.41 -17.33 28.65
CA ASP A 324 -30.46 -17.92 29.47
C ASP A 324 -31.34 -16.83 30.07
N GLU A 325 -32.63 -17.14 30.31
CA GLU A 325 -33.66 -16.16 30.69
C GLU A 325 -33.42 -15.52 32.07
N ALA A 326 -32.62 -16.16 32.94
CA ALA A 326 -32.25 -15.64 34.25
C ALA A 326 -30.99 -14.74 34.20
N GLY A 327 -30.29 -14.66 33.05
CA GLY A 327 -29.08 -13.85 32.87
C GLY A 327 -27.81 -14.44 33.48
N ARG A 328 -27.76 -15.72 33.86
CA ARG A 328 -26.56 -16.33 34.48
C ARG A 328 -25.35 -16.21 33.57
N GLY A 329 -25.49 -16.54 32.28
CA GLY A 329 -24.42 -16.43 31.30
C GLY A 329 -23.94 -14.99 31.10
N MET A 330 -24.85 -14.00 31.17
CA MET A 330 -24.54 -12.57 31.07
C MET A 330 -23.67 -12.11 32.26
N ASN A 331 -24.04 -12.51 33.48
CA ASN A 331 -23.27 -12.24 34.70
C ASN A 331 -21.90 -12.94 34.68
N ALA A 332 -21.85 -14.21 34.26
CA ALA A 332 -20.61 -14.96 34.11
C ALA A 332 -19.66 -14.34 33.07
N ALA A 333 -20.18 -13.81 31.96
CA ALA A 333 -19.36 -13.12 30.95
C ALA A 333 -18.76 -11.81 31.48
N PHE A 334 -19.50 -11.04 32.28
CA PHE A 334 -18.95 -9.85 32.95
C PHE A 334 -17.81 -10.23 33.89
N ALA A 335 -18.00 -11.25 34.74
CA ALA A 335 -16.98 -11.73 35.67
C ALA A 335 -15.72 -12.22 34.93
N VAL A 336 -15.89 -13.02 33.87
CA VAL A 336 -14.79 -13.47 33.00
C VAL A 336 -14.08 -12.29 32.34
N GLY A 337 -14.81 -11.27 31.87
CA GLY A 337 -14.23 -10.06 31.29
C GLY A 337 -13.37 -9.28 32.29
N ARG A 338 -13.90 -9.01 33.49
CA ARG A 338 -13.16 -8.34 34.58
C ARG A 338 -11.89 -9.10 34.98
N LEU A 339 -11.97 -10.43 35.09
CA LEU A 339 -10.81 -11.28 35.38
C LEU A 339 -9.78 -11.22 34.22
N CYS A 340 -10.25 -11.24 32.97
CA CYS A 340 -9.44 -11.06 31.76
C CYS A 340 -8.94 -9.62 31.54
N ASP A 341 -9.31 -8.65 32.38
CA ASP A 341 -8.72 -7.31 32.38
C ASP A 341 -7.32 -7.33 33.03
N THR A 342 -7.08 -8.29 33.93
CA THR A 342 -5.78 -8.53 34.58
C THR A 342 -4.93 -9.54 33.80
N ASP A 343 -3.61 -9.34 33.71
CA ASP A 343 -2.71 -10.33 33.07
C ASP A 343 -2.72 -11.70 33.77
N LYS A 344 -2.81 -11.69 35.09
CA LYS A 344 -2.89 -12.90 35.92
C LYS A 344 -4.16 -13.71 35.62
N GLY A 345 -5.31 -13.03 35.51
CA GLY A 345 -6.57 -13.67 35.16
C GLY A 345 -6.60 -14.15 33.71
N ARG A 346 -6.13 -13.34 32.74
CA ARG A 346 -5.94 -13.78 31.34
C ARG A 346 -5.12 -15.05 31.26
N HIS A 347 -3.93 -15.05 31.86
CA HIS A 347 -3.03 -16.21 31.82
C HIS A 347 -3.70 -17.44 32.43
N LYS A 348 -4.37 -17.30 33.58
CA LYS A 348 -4.99 -18.42 34.28
C LYS A 348 -6.20 -18.98 33.52
N LEU A 349 -7.10 -18.13 33.02
CA LEU A 349 -8.26 -18.53 32.21
C LEU A 349 -7.87 -19.18 30.88
N LEU A 350 -6.85 -18.65 30.19
CA LEU A 350 -6.33 -19.24 28.95
C LEU A 350 -5.54 -20.54 29.16
N SER A 351 -5.06 -20.81 30.38
CA SER A 351 -4.36 -22.05 30.74
C SER A 351 -5.32 -23.20 31.12
N LEU A 352 -6.62 -22.94 31.29
CA LEU A 352 -7.59 -23.98 31.64
C LEU A 352 -7.94 -24.87 30.42
N PRO A 353 -8.29 -26.16 30.65
CA PRO A 353 -8.79 -27.04 29.59
C PRO A 353 -10.05 -26.47 28.91
N GLU A 354 -10.89 -25.75 29.67
CA GLU A 354 -12.12 -25.15 29.15
C GLU A 354 -11.87 -23.84 28.36
N SER A 355 -10.63 -23.40 28.16
CA SER A 355 -10.29 -22.15 27.43
C SER A 355 -10.91 -22.06 26.02
N GLU A 356 -10.94 -23.16 25.26
CA GLU A 356 -11.67 -23.17 23.97
C GLU A 356 -13.19 -23.13 24.14
N LYS A 357 -13.74 -23.72 25.21
CA LYS A 357 -15.17 -23.61 25.52
C LYS A 357 -15.54 -22.17 25.88
N MET A 358 -14.69 -21.47 26.65
CA MET A 358 -14.84 -20.05 26.97
C MET A 358 -14.94 -19.20 25.70
N ILE A 359 -13.94 -19.28 24.82
CA ILE A 359 -13.93 -18.55 23.54
C ILE A 359 -15.15 -18.92 22.68
N SER A 360 -15.43 -20.22 22.54
CA SER A 360 -16.57 -20.76 21.77
C SER A 360 -17.93 -20.27 22.30
N SER A 361 -18.11 -20.14 23.63
CA SER A 361 -19.32 -19.61 24.25
C SER A 361 -19.43 -18.09 24.13
N LEU A 362 -18.37 -17.32 24.40
CA LEU A 362 -18.39 -15.86 24.21
C LEU A 362 -18.69 -15.50 22.75
N SER A 363 -18.10 -16.21 21.79
CA SER A 363 -18.42 -16.05 20.36
C SER A 363 -19.87 -16.40 20.00
N LYS A 364 -20.57 -17.25 20.78
CA LYS A 364 -22.02 -17.49 20.60
C LYS A 364 -22.86 -16.37 21.23
N MET A 365 -22.49 -15.91 22.43
CA MET A 365 -23.19 -14.83 23.13
C MET A 365 -23.15 -13.53 22.34
N LEU A 366 -22.02 -13.22 21.71
CA LEU A 366 -21.88 -12.08 20.80
C LEU A 366 -22.84 -12.15 19.60
N CYS A 367 -23.18 -13.35 19.13
CA CYS A 367 -24.02 -13.60 17.97
C CYS A 367 -25.49 -13.89 18.35
N CYS A 368 -25.98 -13.35 19.47
CA CYS A 368 -27.34 -13.57 19.94
C CYS A 368 -28.19 -12.28 19.88
N ASN A 369 -29.51 -12.44 19.96
CA ASN A 369 -30.46 -11.31 19.90
C ASN A 369 -30.66 -10.61 21.26
N ASP A 370 -29.84 -10.91 22.27
CA ASP A 370 -29.83 -10.22 23.56
C ASP A 370 -28.67 -9.22 23.60
N SER A 371 -28.98 -7.94 23.85
CA SER A 371 -27.99 -6.87 23.82
C SER A 371 -27.08 -6.86 25.05
N GLY A 372 -27.56 -7.30 26.23
CA GLY A 372 -26.74 -7.39 27.45
C GLY A 372 -25.69 -8.50 27.35
N ALA A 373 -26.10 -9.68 26.88
CA ALA A 373 -25.21 -10.81 26.61
C ALA A 373 -24.19 -10.45 25.52
N SER A 374 -24.60 -9.73 24.48
CA SER A 374 -23.71 -9.27 23.40
C SER A 374 -22.71 -8.19 23.88
N LYS A 375 -23.14 -7.21 24.69
CA LYS A 375 -22.24 -6.22 25.33
C LYS A 375 -21.19 -6.90 26.22
N ASN A 376 -21.62 -7.79 27.10
CA ASN A 376 -20.70 -8.50 28.01
C ASN A 376 -19.78 -9.47 27.25
N ALA A 377 -20.23 -10.04 26.13
CA ALA A 377 -19.39 -10.82 25.24
C ALA A 377 -18.34 -9.96 24.51
N CYS A 378 -18.70 -8.79 23.99
CA CYS A 378 -17.75 -7.80 23.45
C CYS A 378 -16.67 -7.46 24.49
N PHE A 379 -17.07 -7.07 25.70
CA PHE A 379 -16.15 -6.73 26.79
C PHE A 379 -15.21 -7.88 27.17
N ALA A 380 -15.73 -9.11 27.33
CA ALA A 380 -14.88 -10.26 27.64
C ALA A 380 -13.93 -10.62 26.48
N ILE A 381 -14.37 -10.47 25.23
CA ILE A 381 -13.55 -10.71 24.02
C ILE A 381 -12.47 -9.64 23.86
N SER A 382 -12.76 -8.36 24.11
CA SER A 382 -11.75 -7.29 24.04
C SER A 382 -10.69 -7.48 25.14
N CYS A 383 -11.09 -7.70 26.39
CA CYS A 383 -10.17 -8.02 27.48
C CYS A 383 -9.28 -9.24 27.15
N LEU A 384 -9.83 -10.33 26.61
CA LEU A 384 -9.05 -11.49 26.12
C LEU A 384 -8.10 -11.14 24.96
N ALA A 385 -8.51 -10.25 24.06
CA ALA A 385 -7.74 -9.83 22.88
C ALA A 385 -6.59 -8.85 23.17
N THR A 386 -6.49 -8.31 24.39
CA THR A 386 -5.36 -7.46 24.81
C THR A 386 -4.02 -8.20 24.79
N ASN A 387 -4.01 -9.51 25.11
CA ASN A 387 -2.80 -10.33 25.19
C ASN A 387 -2.59 -11.15 23.89
N PRO A 388 -1.35 -11.28 23.35
CA PRO A 388 -1.08 -12.00 22.11
C PRO A 388 -1.56 -13.47 22.06
N MET A 389 -1.63 -14.17 23.20
CA MET A 389 -2.11 -15.55 23.26
C MET A 389 -3.63 -15.63 23.08
N GLY A 390 -4.39 -14.83 23.85
CA GLY A 390 -5.86 -14.76 23.73
C GLY A 390 -6.28 -14.22 22.37
N HIS A 391 -5.60 -13.18 21.89
CA HIS A 391 -5.77 -12.62 20.55
C HIS A 391 -5.57 -13.64 19.43
N SER A 392 -4.48 -14.43 19.48
CA SER A 392 -4.22 -15.48 18.48
C SER A 392 -5.34 -16.51 18.48
N ARG A 393 -5.71 -17.03 19.66
CA ARG A 393 -6.76 -18.05 19.81
C ARG A 393 -8.14 -17.54 19.37
N LEU A 394 -8.46 -16.27 19.60
CA LEU A 394 -9.70 -15.63 19.10
C LEU A 394 -9.77 -15.58 17.58
N LEU A 395 -8.67 -15.26 16.90
CA LEU A 395 -8.62 -15.23 15.43
C LEU A 395 -8.55 -16.62 14.78
N GLU A 396 -7.91 -17.56 15.46
CA GLU A 396 -7.72 -18.95 15.03
C GLU A 396 -8.95 -19.85 15.34
N ASN A 397 -9.89 -19.38 16.18
CA ASN A 397 -11.12 -20.11 16.47
C ASN A 397 -12.06 -20.20 15.25
N GLN A 398 -12.74 -21.35 15.10
CA GLN A 398 -13.70 -21.64 14.02
C GLN A 398 -14.83 -20.61 13.83
N ARG A 399 -15.17 -19.80 14.84
CA ARG A 399 -16.18 -18.72 14.72
C ARG A 399 -15.62 -17.34 14.43
N SER A 400 -14.30 -17.18 14.24
CA SER A 400 -13.68 -15.85 14.12
C SER A 400 -14.24 -15.01 12.96
N GLU A 401 -14.65 -15.64 11.87
CA GLU A 401 -15.33 -14.96 10.75
C GLU A 401 -16.73 -14.46 11.12
N THR A 402 -17.54 -15.30 11.78
CA THR A 402 -18.87 -14.92 12.28
C THR A 402 -18.77 -13.80 13.30
N VAL A 403 -17.84 -13.90 14.24
CA VAL A 403 -17.53 -12.86 15.25
C VAL A 403 -17.21 -11.52 14.59
N LEU A 404 -16.32 -11.50 13.60
CA LEU A 404 -15.95 -10.26 12.91
C LEU A 404 -17.10 -9.67 12.09
N LYS A 405 -17.93 -10.51 11.47
CA LYS A 405 -19.13 -10.05 10.75
C LYS A 405 -20.18 -9.49 11.70
N THR A 406 -20.47 -10.18 12.79
CA THR A 406 -21.41 -9.70 13.82
C THR A 406 -20.92 -8.42 14.49
N LEU A 407 -19.61 -8.24 14.73
CA LEU A 407 -19.09 -6.94 15.16
C LEU A 407 -19.37 -5.84 14.11
N ALA A 408 -19.16 -6.13 12.82
CA ALA A 408 -19.47 -5.20 11.72
C ALA A 408 -20.97 -4.85 11.59
N GLU A 409 -21.86 -5.74 12.05
CA GLU A 409 -23.32 -5.54 12.13
C GLU A 409 -23.69 -4.74 13.40
N LEU A 410 -23.16 -5.12 14.57
CA LEU A 410 -23.40 -4.43 15.85
C LEU A 410 -22.88 -2.99 15.88
N LEU A 411 -21.88 -2.64 15.05
CA LEU A 411 -21.48 -1.25 14.80
C LEU A 411 -22.66 -0.34 14.38
N CYS A 412 -23.68 -0.90 13.74
CA CYS A 412 -24.88 -0.19 13.29
C CYS A 412 -26.08 -0.36 14.23
N ALA A 413 -25.87 -0.80 15.48
CA ALA A 413 -26.94 -0.89 16.47
C ALA A 413 -27.59 0.48 16.77
N GLU A 414 -28.89 0.44 17.07
CA GLU A 414 -29.67 1.62 17.46
C GLU A 414 -29.10 2.21 18.76
N ASP A 415 -28.94 1.35 19.77
CA ASP A 415 -28.25 1.61 21.03
C ASP A 415 -26.77 1.98 20.83
N SER A 416 -26.36 3.13 21.37
CA SER A 416 -25.00 3.67 21.28
C SER A 416 -23.97 2.80 22.01
N GLU A 417 -24.33 2.23 23.16
CA GLU A 417 -23.41 1.39 23.94
C GLU A 417 -23.02 0.12 23.17
N THR A 418 -24.00 -0.59 22.59
CA THR A 418 -23.75 -1.82 21.80
C THR A 418 -22.80 -1.54 20.63
N ALA A 419 -23.03 -0.44 19.90
CA ALA A 419 -22.16 -0.01 18.81
C ALA A 419 -20.74 0.35 19.31
N TRP A 420 -20.63 1.05 20.44
CA TRP A 420 -19.35 1.42 21.04
C TRP A 420 -18.55 0.21 21.54
N PHE A 421 -19.20 -0.75 22.22
CA PHE A 421 -18.56 -2.01 22.63
C PHE A 421 -18.06 -2.83 21.43
N SER A 422 -18.79 -2.81 20.31
CA SER A 422 -18.31 -3.40 19.06
C SER A 422 -17.07 -2.67 18.50
N ALA A 423 -17.10 -1.33 18.44
CA ALA A 423 -15.99 -0.52 17.98
C ALA A 423 -14.72 -0.72 18.84
N MET A 424 -14.85 -0.71 20.17
CA MET A 424 -13.77 -0.98 21.13
C MET A 424 -13.18 -2.40 20.95
N THR A 425 -14.02 -3.40 20.67
CA THR A 425 -13.57 -4.77 20.38
C THR A 425 -12.81 -4.83 19.06
N LEU A 426 -13.31 -4.16 18.00
CA LEU A 426 -12.64 -4.06 16.71
C LEU A 426 -11.33 -3.27 16.77
N HIS A 427 -11.23 -2.21 17.58
CA HIS A 427 -9.99 -1.51 17.87
C HIS A 427 -8.98 -2.46 18.54
N THR A 428 -9.38 -3.14 19.61
CA THR A 428 -8.51 -4.07 20.34
C THR A 428 -7.99 -5.20 19.44
N LEU A 429 -8.81 -5.67 18.51
CA LEU A 429 -8.40 -6.62 17.46
C LEU A 429 -7.52 -5.97 16.38
N ALA A 430 -7.73 -4.71 16.00
CA ALA A 430 -6.84 -4.02 15.06
C ALA A 430 -5.44 -3.76 15.65
N SER A 431 -5.34 -3.50 16.95
CA SER A 431 -4.10 -3.06 17.64
C SER A 431 -2.96 -4.07 17.68
N GLN A 432 -3.17 -5.32 17.26
CA GLN A 432 -2.06 -6.27 17.05
C GLN A 432 -1.92 -6.64 15.56
N PRO A 433 -0.70 -6.91 15.06
CA PRO A 433 -0.43 -7.25 13.66
C PRO A 433 -1.35 -8.32 13.05
N LYS A 434 -1.54 -9.48 13.72
CA LYS A 434 -2.41 -10.56 13.23
C LYS A 434 -3.84 -10.07 12.96
N GLY A 435 -4.42 -9.34 13.91
CA GLY A 435 -5.78 -8.83 13.81
C GLY A 435 -5.92 -7.69 12.81
N CYS A 436 -4.97 -6.75 12.74
CA CYS A 436 -4.91 -5.76 11.65
C CYS A 436 -4.99 -6.44 10.27
N LEU A 437 -4.21 -7.51 10.05
CA LEU A 437 -4.20 -8.27 8.80
C LEU A 437 -5.51 -9.03 8.54
N ARG A 438 -6.17 -9.55 9.57
CA ARG A 438 -7.47 -10.22 9.44
C ARG A 438 -8.61 -9.23 9.17
N LEU A 439 -8.64 -8.09 9.86
CA LEU A 439 -9.63 -7.03 9.65
C LEU A 439 -9.45 -6.38 8.27
N ARG A 440 -8.21 -6.10 7.82
CA ARG A 440 -7.93 -5.63 6.44
C ARG A 440 -8.38 -6.59 5.33
N LYS A 441 -8.60 -7.88 5.63
CA LYS A 441 -9.14 -8.89 4.71
C LYS A 441 -10.65 -9.06 4.80
N THR A 442 -11.30 -8.50 5.83
CA THR A 442 -12.73 -8.69 6.11
C THR A 442 -13.50 -7.46 5.64
N SER A 443 -14.06 -7.52 4.43
CA SER A 443 -14.70 -6.39 3.74
C SER A 443 -15.68 -5.63 4.63
N ASP A 444 -16.57 -6.38 5.28
CA ASP A 444 -17.75 -5.89 5.98
C ASP A 444 -17.34 -4.97 7.13
N VAL A 445 -16.39 -5.42 7.96
CA VAL A 445 -15.74 -4.60 9.02
C VAL A 445 -15.20 -3.29 8.43
N THR A 446 -14.40 -3.36 7.37
CA THR A 446 -13.79 -2.15 6.79
C THR A 446 -14.79 -1.22 6.10
N ASN A 447 -15.99 -1.69 5.78
CA ASN A 447 -17.05 -0.91 5.16
C ASN A 447 -17.94 -0.27 6.22
N SER A 448 -18.38 -1.00 7.26
CA SER A 448 -19.11 -0.45 8.40
C SER A 448 -18.32 0.65 9.10
N LEU A 449 -17.02 0.43 9.37
CA LEU A 449 -16.14 1.43 9.97
C LEU A 449 -16.06 2.72 9.12
N LYS A 450 -15.88 2.60 7.79
CA LYS A 450 -15.85 3.77 6.89
C LYS A 450 -17.20 4.50 6.85
N SER A 451 -18.31 3.75 6.83
CA SER A 451 -19.65 4.30 6.80
C SER A 451 -19.91 5.18 8.03
N ILE A 452 -19.54 4.71 9.23
CA ILE A 452 -19.69 5.48 10.47
C ILE A 452 -18.75 6.70 10.48
N ALA A 453 -17.48 6.54 10.10
CA ALA A 453 -16.54 7.65 10.02
C ALA A 453 -16.99 8.76 9.04
N GLN A 454 -17.66 8.40 7.95
CA GLN A 454 -18.18 9.33 6.95
C GLN A 454 -19.56 9.92 7.30
N SER A 455 -20.32 9.28 8.20
CA SER A 455 -21.68 9.71 8.55
C SER A 455 -21.73 11.01 9.39
N GLU A 456 -22.74 11.84 9.12
CA GLU A 456 -23.10 13.00 9.94
C GLU A 456 -23.90 12.50 11.15
N MET A 457 -23.18 12.05 12.19
CA MET A 457 -23.76 11.59 13.46
C MET A 457 -24.18 12.78 14.34
N SER A 458 -25.15 12.55 15.21
CA SER A 458 -25.45 13.43 16.35
C SER A 458 -24.32 13.44 17.37
N GLU A 459 -24.20 14.53 18.11
CA GLU A 459 -23.27 14.75 19.24
C GLU A 459 -23.20 13.53 20.21
N HIS A 460 -24.34 12.89 20.48
CA HIS A 460 -24.45 11.68 21.32
C HIS A 460 -23.80 10.39 20.73
N LYS A 461 -23.12 10.45 19.58
CA LYS A 461 -22.34 9.32 19.02
C LYS A 461 -20.90 9.74 18.63
N GLU A 462 -20.37 10.82 19.20
CA GLU A 462 -18.96 11.23 18.97
C GLU A 462 -17.94 10.21 19.48
N ASP A 463 -18.12 9.63 20.68
CA ASP A 463 -17.21 8.61 21.24
C ASP A 463 -17.07 7.38 20.30
N LEU A 464 -18.19 6.92 19.75
CA LEU A 464 -18.23 5.85 18.75
C LEU A 464 -17.43 6.24 17.50
N LYS A 465 -17.59 7.48 17.03
CA LYS A 465 -16.89 7.99 15.84
C LYS A 465 -15.39 8.16 16.10
N GLU A 466 -14.98 8.55 17.31
CA GLU A 466 -13.57 8.58 17.70
C GLU A 466 -12.96 7.16 17.69
N GLU A 467 -13.63 6.19 18.29
CA GLU A 467 -13.16 4.81 18.41
C GLU A 467 -13.05 4.09 17.04
N VAL A 468 -14.03 4.34 16.17
CA VAL A 468 -14.00 3.92 14.76
C VAL A 468 -12.82 4.58 14.01
N ASN A 469 -12.53 5.86 14.25
CA ASN A 469 -11.40 6.55 13.61
C ASN A 469 -10.04 6.05 14.09
N LYS A 470 -9.87 5.73 15.40
CA LYS A 470 -8.67 5.04 15.92
C LYS A 470 -8.45 3.72 15.18
N THR A 471 -9.50 2.92 15.09
CA THR A 471 -9.49 1.63 14.36
C THR A 471 -9.10 1.80 12.90
N LEU A 472 -9.69 2.77 12.18
CA LEU A 472 -9.35 3.05 10.78
C LEU A 472 -7.91 3.54 10.60
N ALA A 473 -7.36 4.32 11.53
CA ALA A 473 -5.97 4.76 11.49
C ALA A 473 -4.98 3.58 11.62
N ILE A 474 -5.33 2.56 12.41
CA ILE A 474 -4.57 1.30 12.55
C ILE A 474 -4.67 0.44 11.28
N LEU A 475 -5.87 0.32 10.72
CA LEU A 475 -6.13 -0.46 9.51
C LEU A 475 -5.62 0.21 8.22
N LYS A 476 -5.30 1.52 8.24
CA LYS A 476 -4.78 2.28 7.10
C LYS A 476 -3.62 1.55 6.43
N ARG A 477 -3.67 1.39 5.09
CA ARG A 477 -2.59 0.84 4.28
C ARG A 477 -1.45 1.86 4.09
N LEU A 478 -0.28 1.38 3.70
CA LEU A 478 0.89 2.20 3.40
C LEU A 478 0.58 3.18 2.25
N ASP A 479 0.89 4.46 2.48
CA ASP A 479 0.86 5.47 1.42
C ASP A 479 2.00 5.22 0.40
N LYS A 480 1.85 5.78 -0.81
CA LYS A 480 2.94 5.83 -1.80
C LYS A 480 4.15 6.54 -1.17
N ALA A 481 5.33 5.91 -1.25
CA ALA A 481 6.55 6.49 -0.70
C ALA A 481 6.93 7.81 -1.39
N GLU A 482 7.41 8.77 -0.61
CA GLU A 482 8.05 9.99 -1.13
C GLU A 482 9.29 9.62 -1.97
N PRO A 483 9.62 10.38 -3.04
CA PRO A 483 10.79 10.09 -3.87
C PRO A 483 12.08 10.18 -3.05
N PRO A 484 13.05 9.27 -3.22
CA PRO A 484 14.26 9.25 -2.42
C PRO A 484 15.23 10.38 -2.76
N ASP A 485 15.88 10.93 -1.73
CA ASP A 485 16.95 11.92 -1.84
C ASP A 485 18.25 11.26 -2.32
N ILE A 486 19.01 12.00 -3.14
CA ILE A 486 20.19 11.49 -3.86
C ILE A 486 21.43 12.36 -3.53
N GLU A 487 22.36 11.79 -2.77
CA GLU A 487 23.64 12.43 -2.40
C GLU A 487 24.80 11.80 -3.20
N GLN A 488 25.50 12.61 -4.01
CA GLN A 488 26.58 12.14 -4.87
C GLN A 488 27.93 12.11 -4.12
N GLU A 489 28.44 10.92 -3.82
CA GLU A 489 29.75 10.72 -3.19
C GLU A 489 30.89 10.74 -4.21
N SER A 490 30.70 10.10 -5.37
CA SER A 490 31.72 10.00 -6.42
C SER A 490 31.12 9.78 -7.82
N PHE A 491 31.96 9.48 -8.82
CA PHE A 491 31.51 9.10 -10.16
C PHE A 491 31.00 7.65 -10.25
N GLU A 492 31.29 6.79 -9.28
CA GLU A 492 30.79 5.39 -9.21
C GLU A 492 29.84 5.13 -8.02
N LYS A 493 29.68 6.11 -7.12
CA LYS A 493 28.99 5.95 -5.84
C LYS A 493 28.03 7.08 -5.52
N VAL A 494 26.86 6.69 -5.06
CA VAL A 494 25.76 7.59 -4.70
C VAL A 494 25.03 7.02 -3.49
N LEU A 495 24.88 7.85 -2.46
CA LEU A 495 24.10 7.55 -1.26
C LEU A 495 22.65 7.96 -1.51
N VAL A 496 21.74 6.99 -1.42
CA VAL A 496 20.30 7.18 -1.60
C VAL A 496 19.65 7.12 -0.22
N LYS A 497 18.88 8.14 0.15
CA LYS A 497 18.19 8.26 1.44
C LYS A 497 16.69 8.41 1.22
N TRP A 498 15.88 8.06 2.21
CA TRP A 498 14.45 8.29 2.16
C TRP A 498 13.84 8.44 3.55
N LYS A 499 12.61 8.96 3.56
CA LYS A 499 11.82 9.21 4.77
C LYS A 499 11.23 7.91 5.32
N GLU A 500 11.27 7.77 6.65
CA GLU A 500 10.65 6.64 7.35
C GLU A 500 9.11 6.68 7.22
N SER A 501 8.54 5.63 6.62
CA SER A 501 7.10 5.37 6.62
C SER A 501 6.71 4.58 7.87
N LYS A 502 5.63 4.97 8.55
CA LYS A 502 5.17 4.38 9.83
C LYS A 502 3.78 3.78 9.69
N THR A 503 3.48 2.76 10.51
CA THR A 503 2.13 2.18 10.64
C THR A 503 1.67 2.27 12.10
N ASN A 504 0.37 2.48 12.30
CA ASN A 504 -0.23 2.46 13.64
C ASN A 504 -0.52 1.03 14.14
N SER A 505 -0.36 0.01 13.29
CA SER A 505 -0.63 -1.42 13.59
C SER A 505 0.57 -2.21 14.10
N GLY A 506 1.71 -1.54 14.38
CA GLY A 506 2.96 -2.22 14.75
C GLY A 506 3.57 -3.08 13.63
N LEU A 507 2.98 -3.08 12.44
CA LEU A 507 3.46 -3.81 11.28
C LEU A 507 4.76 -3.18 10.77
N LYS A 508 5.84 -3.96 10.81
CA LYS A 508 7.19 -3.51 10.52
C LYS A 508 7.37 -3.18 9.04
N VAL A 509 7.74 -1.95 8.73
CA VAL A 509 7.93 -1.49 7.34
C VAL A 509 9.31 -1.89 6.84
N LYS A 510 9.35 -2.33 5.59
CA LYS A 510 10.55 -2.61 4.80
C LYS A 510 10.50 -1.80 3.51
N TYR A 511 11.66 -1.64 2.88
CA TYR A 511 11.82 -0.88 1.66
C TYR A 511 12.50 -1.74 0.59
N GLN A 512 12.05 -1.57 -0.64
CA GLN A 512 12.68 -2.12 -1.83
C GLN A 512 13.11 -0.95 -2.72
N LEU A 513 14.41 -0.87 -3.02
CA LEU A 513 14.99 0.16 -3.88
C LEU A 513 15.27 -0.42 -5.27
N PHE A 514 14.87 0.30 -6.30
CA PHE A 514 15.04 -0.07 -7.70
C PHE A 514 15.95 0.94 -8.40
N LEU A 515 16.91 0.43 -9.17
CA LEU A 515 17.77 1.16 -10.08
C LEU A 515 17.48 0.65 -11.50
N ASP A 516 16.91 1.49 -12.35
CA ASP A 516 16.45 1.13 -13.71
C ASP A 516 15.62 -0.18 -13.73
N ASP A 517 14.59 -0.21 -12.88
CA ASP A 517 13.69 -1.37 -12.62
C ASP A 517 14.35 -2.62 -12.00
N ILE A 518 15.67 -2.64 -11.77
CA ILE A 518 16.37 -3.72 -11.06
C ILE A 518 16.34 -3.48 -9.54
N SER A 519 15.82 -4.43 -8.77
CA SER A 519 15.80 -4.39 -7.30
C SER A 519 17.20 -4.53 -6.71
N VAL A 520 17.83 -3.40 -6.34
CA VAL A 520 19.21 -3.34 -5.80
C VAL A 520 19.29 -3.45 -4.28
N TYR A 521 18.20 -3.17 -3.55
CA TYR A 521 18.14 -3.31 -2.10
C TYR A 521 16.75 -3.76 -1.63
N ASN A 522 16.72 -4.58 -0.58
CA ASN A 522 15.52 -4.97 0.15
C ASN A 522 15.88 -5.05 1.65
N GLY A 523 15.21 -4.27 2.51
CA GLY A 523 15.49 -4.25 3.94
C GLY A 523 14.86 -3.09 4.70
N GLU A 524 15.29 -2.89 5.95
CA GLU A 524 14.63 -2.00 6.92
C GLU A 524 15.31 -0.63 7.09
N LYS A 525 16.57 -0.48 6.64
CA LYS A 525 17.25 0.82 6.64
C LYS A 525 16.51 1.83 5.77
N ILE A 526 16.65 3.11 6.13
CA ILE A 526 16.15 4.28 5.40
C ILE A 526 17.17 4.88 4.41
N GLU A 527 18.27 4.16 4.15
CA GLU A 527 19.34 4.57 3.25
C GLU A 527 20.07 3.37 2.63
N HIS A 528 20.67 3.58 1.45
CA HIS A 528 21.49 2.59 0.76
C HIS A 528 22.53 3.27 -0.16
N VAL A 529 23.76 2.74 -0.21
CA VAL A 529 24.82 3.25 -1.10
C VAL A 529 24.85 2.43 -2.39
N LEU A 530 24.47 3.06 -3.50
CA LEU A 530 24.70 2.52 -4.83
C LEU A 530 26.20 2.59 -5.15
N ASN A 531 26.77 1.50 -5.67
CA ASN A 531 28.19 1.35 -5.96
C ASN A 531 28.39 0.74 -7.36
N LYS A 532 29.57 0.95 -7.96
CA LYS A 532 29.95 0.46 -9.31
C LYS A 532 29.06 1.03 -10.43
N LEU A 533 28.55 2.24 -10.24
CA LEU A 533 27.84 2.98 -11.28
C LEU A 533 28.82 3.41 -12.38
N GLN A 534 28.36 3.45 -13.63
CA GLN A 534 29.15 3.98 -14.74
C GLN A 534 29.26 5.51 -14.65
N PRO A 535 30.40 6.13 -15.00
CA PRO A 535 30.54 7.59 -14.99
C PRO A 535 29.67 8.27 -16.05
N HIS A 536 29.30 9.54 -15.81
CA HIS A 536 28.46 10.36 -16.70
C HIS A 536 27.22 9.64 -17.28
N THR A 537 26.63 8.72 -16.51
CA THR A 537 25.50 7.89 -16.91
C THR A 537 24.28 8.29 -16.10
N THR A 538 23.13 8.42 -16.76
CA THR A 538 21.86 8.77 -16.11
C THR A 538 21.12 7.51 -15.69
N TYR A 539 20.75 7.45 -14.42
CA TYR A 539 20.07 6.35 -13.76
C TYR A 539 18.71 6.80 -13.22
N THR A 540 17.73 5.90 -13.23
CA THR A 540 16.39 6.09 -12.63
C THR A 540 16.29 5.34 -11.30
N VAL A 541 16.04 6.06 -10.21
CA VAL A 541 15.78 5.46 -8.89
C VAL A 541 14.28 5.48 -8.59
N ARG A 542 13.74 4.37 -8.10
CA ARG A 542 12.40 4.28 -7.50
C ARG A 542 12.44 3.51 -6.19
N LEU A 543 11.59 3.91 -5.25
CA LEU A 543 11.47 3.31 -3.93
C LEU A 543 10.07 2.70 -3.74
N ARG A 544 9.97 1.59 -3.01
CA ARG A 544 8.69 1.05 -2.55
C ARG A 544 8.76 0.70 -1.06
N ALA A 545 7.83 1.21 -0.27
CA ALA A 545 7.57 0.71 1.08
C ALA A 545 6.67 -0.53 1.03
N PHE A 546 6.88 -1.50 1.91
CA PHE A 546 6.02 -2.67 2.05
C PHE A 546 6.03 -3.19 3.49
N THR A 547 5.01 -3.96 3.85
CA THR A 547 4.95 -4.72 5.10
C THR A 547 4.15 -6.01 4.87
N GLU A 548 3.86 -6.78 5.92
CA GLU A 548 3.06 -7.99 5.77
C GLU A 548 1.66 -7.65 5.22
N GLY A 549 1.22 -8.36 4.17
CA GLY A 549 -0.10 -8.19 3.55
C GLY A 549 -0.38 -6.83 2.88
N ASP A 550 0.65 -5.98 2.69
CA ASP A 550 0.49 -4.62 2.15
C ASP A 550 1.76 -4.11 1.45
N GLU A 551 1.66 -3.84 0.14
CA GLU A 551 2.74 -3.25 -0.66
C GLU A 551 2.30 -1.89 -1.20
N ALA A 552 3.06 -0.84 -0.93
CA ALA A 552 2.75 0.49 -1.44
C ALA A 552 3.01 0.58 -2.96
N PRO A 553 2.39 1.53 -3.68
CA PRO A 553 2.86 1.92 -5.01
C PRO A 553 4.32 2.40 -4.97
N LEU A 554 5.05 2.21 -6.07
CA LEU A 554 6.37 2.80 -6.27
C LEU A 554 6.30 4.34 -6.15
N SER A 555 7.34 4.94 -5.60
CA SER A 555 7.57 6.39 -5.60
C SER A 555 7.55 6.96 -7.01
N ASP A 556 7.42 8.27 -7.14
CA ASP A 556 7.80 8.91 -8.41
C ASP A 556 9.30 8.69 -8.68
N PRO A 557 9.71 8.56 -9.95
CA PRO A 557 11.09 8.29 -10.31
C PRO A 557 11.99 9.51 -10.09
N VAL A 558 13.16 9.28 -9.51
CA VAL A 558 14.22 10.28 -9.37
C VAL A 558 15.35 9.93 -10.34
N ASN A 559 15.57 10.81 -11.31
CA ASN A 559 16.64 10.64 -12.29
C ASN A 559 17.88 11.40 -11.84
N PHE A 560 19.03 10.73 -11.76
CA PHE A 560 20.31 11.37 -11.45
C PHE A 560 21.37 10.97 -12.49
N THR A 561 22.35 11.83 -12.73
CA THR A 561 23.52 11.52 -13.57
C THR A 561 24.75 11.43 -12.68
N THR A 562 25.54 10.36 -12.82
CA THR A 562 26.84 10.25 -12.15
C THR A 562 27.80 11.34 -12.60
N ALA A 563 28.74 11.73 -11.73
CA ALA A 563 29.76 12.71 -12.08
C ALA A 563 30.57 12.27 -13.30
N GLU A 564 31.08 13.25 -14.07
CA GLU A 564 32.17 12.96 -15.01
C GLU A 564 33.41 12.46 -14.25
N THR A 565 34.23 11.64 -14.91
CA THR A 565 35.64 11.41 -14.58
C THR A 565 36.49 11.58 -15.85
N VAL A 566 37.79 11.26 -15.81
CA VAL A 566 38.63 11.32 -17.03
C VAL A 566 38.25 10.21 -18.02
N PRO A 567 38.41 10.39 -19.34
CA PRO A 567 38.12 9.33 -20.31
C PRO A 567 39.07 8.14 -20.13
N THR A 568 38.72 6.99 -20.69
CA THR A 568 39.70 5.92 -20.92
C THR A 568 40.72 6.32 -21.99
N ILE A 569 41.68 5.42 -22.24
CA ILE A 569 42.69 5.60 -23.28
C ILE A 569 42.03 5.72 -24.67
N PRO A 570 42.47 6.63 -25.56
CA PRO A 570 42.11 6.60 -26.97
C PRO A 570 42.53 5.27 -27.60
N LEU A 571 41.75 4.75 -28.54
CA LEU A 571 42.00 3.42 -29.11
C LEU A 571 42.80 3.49 -30.42
N ASN A 572 43.49 2.40 -30.77
CA ASN A 572 44.12 2.19 -32.07
C ASN A 572 45.03 3.36 -32.54
N PHE A 573 45.84 3.96 -31.67
CA PHE A 573 46.73 5.06 -32.05
C PHE A 573 47.75 4.59 -33.10
N ARG A 574 47.80 5.27 -34.25
CA ARG A 574 48.48 4.79 -35.45
C ARG A 574 48.98 5.92 -36.36
N LEU A 575 50.07 5.63 -37.07
CA LEU A 575 50.57 6.46 -38.17
C LEU A 575 49.80 6.12 -39.45
N LEU A 576 49.23 7.13 -40.14
CA LEU A 576 48.58 6.96 -41.44
C LEU A 576 49.47 7.35 -42.61
N VAL A 577 50.18 8.48 -42.51
CA VAL A 577 51.03 9.02 -43.58
C VAL A 577 52.29 9.60 -42.96
N ARG A 578 53.44 9.33 -43.57
CA ARG A 578 54.72 9.97 -43.22
C ARG A 578 55.28 10.73 -44.41
N THR A 579 55.80 11.93 -44.14
CA THR A 579 56.56 12.73 -45.09
C THR A 579 57.94 13.05 -44.53
N THR A 580 58.77 13.77 -45.29
CA THR A 580 60.10 14.21 -44.84
C THR A 580 60.07 15.18 -43.65
N THR A 581 58.96 15.89 -43.43
CA THR A 581 58.85 16.92 -42.38
C THR A 581 57.50 16.92 -41.64
N GLN A 582 56.62 15.96 -41.94
CA GLN A 582 55.30 15.85 -41.34
C GLN A 582 54.91 14.38 -41.10
N LEU A 583 54.05 14.14 -40.09
CA LEU A 583 53.45 12.84 -39.79
C LEU A 583 51.94 13.03 -39.56
N LYS A 584 51.11 12.32 -40.33
CA LYS A 584 49.67 12.24 -40.09
C LYS A 584 49.38 11.07 -39.15
N LEU A 585 48.94 11.40 -37.95
CA LEU A 585 48.56 10.45 -36.90
C LEU A 585 47.03 10.33 -36.85
N ALA A 586 46.52 9.16 -36.50
CA ALA A 586 45.11 8.94 -36.24
C ALA A 586 44.92 7.96 -35.08
N TRP A 587 43.72 7.96 -34.53
CA TRP A 587 43.27 7.14 -33.42
C TRP A 587 41.77 6.94 -33.57
N ASP A 588 41.19 6.11 -32.72
CA ASP A 588 39.74 5.97 -32.58
C ASP A 588 39.33 6.52 -31.20
N PRO A 589 38.05 6.89 -30.97
CA PRO A 589 37.60 7.39 -29.68
C PRO A 589 37.87 6.42 -28.51
N PRO A 590 38.00 6.92 -27.27
CA PRO A 590 38.11 6.07 -26.09
C PRO A 590 36.84 5.24 -25.91
N GLU A 591 37.00 3.99 -25.45
CA GLU A 591 35.89 3.06 -25.18
C GLU A 591 34.81 3.67 -24.27
N PHE A 592 35.24 4.35 -23.20
CA PHE A 592 34.37 5.11 -22.30
C PHE A 592 34.84 6.56 -22.23
N SER A 593 33.99 7.49 -22.70
CA SER A 593 34.27 8.93 -22.64
C SER A 593 34.24 9.50 -21.22
N ASN A 594 33.47 8.87 -20.32
CA ASN A 594 33.28 9.24 -18.91
C ASN A 594 32.82 10.69 -18.67
N GLY A 595 32.29 11.35 -19.70
CA GLY A 595 31.92 12.77 -19.68
C GLY A 595 31.87 13.39 -21.08
N ILE A 596 31.60 14.69 -21.13
CA ILE A 596 31.60 15.46 -22.37
C ILE A 596 33.06 15.75 -22.78
N LEU A 597 33.55 15.00 -23.78
CA LEU A 597 34.90 15.14 -24.31
C LEU A 597 35.24 16.60 -24.68
N LYS A 598 36.45 17.04 -24.30
CA LYS A 598 37.04 18.35 -24.60
C LYS A 598 38.13 18.25 -25.68
N GLY A 599 38.11 17.17 -26.47
CA GLY A 599 39.10 16.86 -27.49
C GLY A 599 40.26 16.01 -27.01
N TYR A 600 41.21 15.80 -27.93
CA TYR A 600 42.40 14.98 -27.81
C TYR A 600 43.65 15.85 -27.79
N TYR A 601 44.61 15.49 -26.94
CA TYR A 601 45.87 16.21 -26.79
C TYR A 601 47.01 15.30 -27.24
N VAL A 602 47.68 15.68 -28.33
CA VAL A 602 48.81 14.95 -28.89
C VAL A 602 50.11 15.63 -28.47
N TYR A 603 51.01 14.87 -27.89
CA TYR A 603 52.30 15.31 -27.37
C TYR A 603 53.44 14.73 -28.20
N LEU A 604 54.53 15.50 -28.28
CA LEU A 604 55.80 15.10 -28.86
C LEU A 604 56.83 15.06 -27.72
N GLY A 605 57.18 13.85 -27.27
CA GLY A 605 57.77 13.65 -25.94
C GLY A 605 56.83 14.21 -24.85
N GLU A 606 57.34 15.10 -24.00
CA GLU A 606 56.55 15.78 -22.96
C GLU A 606 55.93 17.12 -23.42
N LYS A 607 56.22 17.59 -24.64
CA LYS A 607 55.69 18.86 -25.15
C LYS A 607 54.34 18.64 -25.83
N LEU A 608 53.32 19.40 -25.46
CA LEU A 608 52.06 19.43 -26.22
C LEU A 608 52.34 19.91 -27.65
N SER A 609 51.94 19.09 -28.64
CA SER A 609 52.11 19.38 -30.05
C SER A 609 50.81 19.86 -30.70
N GLU A 610 49.67 19.28 -30.33
CA GLU A 610 48.37 19.56 -30.97
C GLU A 610 47.20 19.36 -29.99
N HIS A 611 46.12 20.13 -30.17
CA HIS A 611 44.84 19.91 -29.48
C HIS A 611 43.70 19.98 -30.50
N THR A 612 43.01 18.85 -30.71
CA THR A 612 41.98 18.71 -31.75
C THR A 612 40.73 18.01 -31.23
N TYR A 613 39.60 18.25 -31.87
CA TYR A 613 38.35 17.50 -31.65
C TYR A 613 38.16 16.36 -32.67
N GLU A 614 38.98 16.33 -33.73
CA GLU A 614 39.01 15.24 -34.72
C GLU A 614 39.78 14.02 -34.19
N THR A 615 39.60 12.88 -34.85
CA THR A 615 40.32 11.62 -34.57
C THR A 615 41.62 11.47 -35.37
N SER A 616 42.15 12.57 -35.92
CA SER A 616 43.46 12.61 -36.58
C SER A 616 44.10 14.00 -36.49
N CYS A 617 45.42 14.07 -36.65
CA CYS A 617 46.15 15.34 -36.79
C CYS A 617 47.38 15.19 -37.70
N ILE A 618 47.97 16.32 -38.13
CA ILE A 618 49.22 16.35 -38.90
C ILE A 618 50.26 17.14 -38.13
N VAL A 619 51.19 16.44 -37.46
CA VAL A 619 52.32 17.11 -36.81
C VAL A 619 53.34 17.48 -37.89
N SER A 620 53.78 18.75 -37.88
CA SER A 620 54.63 19.35 -38.92
C SER A 620 55.94 19.91 -38.37
N SER A 621 56.82 20.38 -39.27
CA SER A 621 58.13 20.97 -38.95
C SER A 621 59.11 20.00 -38.26
N LEU A 622 58.95 18.72 -38.56
CA LEU A 622 59.82 17.63 -38.10
C LEU A 622 61.08 17.55 -38.99
N GLN A 623 62.15 16.94 -38.49
CA GLN A 623 63.37 16.67 -39.27
C GLN A 623 63.21 15.38 -40.10
N PRO A 624 63.82 15.27 -41.29
CA PRO A 624 63.83 14.05 -42.08
C PRO A 624 64.53 12.88 -41.38
N SER A 625 64.18 11.64 -41.74
CA SER A 625 64.81 10.41 -41.24
C SER A 625 64.94 10.32 -39.70
N THR A 626 64.04 10.96 -38.95
CA THR A 626 64.11 11.12 -37.50
C THR A 626 62.92 10.45 -36.83
N SER A 627 63.18 9.63 -35.80
CA SER A 627 62.15 8.97 -34.99
C SER A 627 61.66 9.89 -33.87
N TYR A 628 60.35 9.87 -33.64
CA TYR A 628 59.66 10.73 -32.69
C TYR A 628 58.66 9.92 -31.88
N ASP A 629 58.70 10.05 -30.55
CA ASP A 629 57.71 9.49 -29.65
C ASP A 629 56.51 10.42 -29.51
N PHE A 630 55.34 9.92 -29.89
CA PHE A 630 54.07 10.61 -29.74
C PHE A 630 53.25 9.97 -28.63
N LYS A 631 52.68 10.79 -27.76
CA LYS A 631 51.71 10.37 -26.74
C LYS A 631 50.36 11.02 -27.01
N ILE A 632 49.25 10.34 -26.75
CA ILE A 632 47.90 10.90 -26.89
C ILE A 632 46.98 10.55 -25.73
N CYS A 633 46.22 11.53 -25.26
CA CYS A 633 45.13 11.33 -24.30
C CYS A 633 43.87 12.12 -24.72
N ALA A 634 42.69 11.62 -24.38
CA ALA A 634 41.44 12.39 -24.41
C ALA A 634 41.22 13.13 -23.07
N ALA A 635 40.32 14.12 -23.03
CA ALA A 635 39.96 14.82 -21.78
C ALA A 635 38.44 15.06 -21.60
N THR A 636 37.98 15.15 -20.35
CA THR A 636 36.65 15.67 -19.95
C THR A 636 36.79 17.00 -19.20
N SER A 637 35.75 17.48 -18.52
CA SER A 637 35.89 18.62 -17.58
C SER A 637 36.78 18.31 -16.36
N LYS A 638 37.01 17.03 -16.05
CA LYS A 638 37.79 16.60 -14.87
C LYS A 638 39.30 16.50 -15.12
N GLY A 639 39.72 16.52 -16.38
CA GLY A 639 41.13 16.41 -16.76
C GLY A 639 41.36 15.44 -17.91
N LYS A 640 42.64 15.06 -18.08
CA LYS A 640 43.12 14.18 -19.15
C LYS A 640 43.13 12.73 -18.67
N GLY A 641 42.71 11.82 -19.55
CA GLY A 641 42.80 10.38 -19.35
C GLY A 641 44.24 9.86 -19.49
N PRO A 642 44.43 8.53 -19.39
CA PRO A 642 45.73 7.91 -19.63
C PRO A 642 46.21 8.12 -21.07
N PHE A 643 47.51 7.98 -21.28
CA PHE A 643 48.16 8.14 -22.58
C PHE A 643 48.29 6.80 -23.31
N ASP A 644 47.97 6.78 -24.61
CA ASP A 644 48.56 5.83 -25.56
C ASP A 644 49.86 6.41 -26.15
N GLN A 645 50.78 5.57 -26.63
CA GLN A 645 52.07 5.99 -27.17
C GLN A 645 52.49 5.17 -28.39
N ILE A 646 52.96 5.87 -29.44
CA ILE A 646 53.64 5.27 -30.60
C ILE A 646 54.93 6.02 -30.95
N THR A 647 55.94 5.29 -31.39
CA THR A 647 57.13 5.86 -32.04
C THR A 647 56.90 5.89 -33.55
N ALA A 648 57.11 7.05 -34.19
CA ALA A 648 56.94 7.21 -35.63
C ALA A 648 58.13 7.96 -36.26
N THR A 649 58.62 7.46 -37.39
CA THR A 649 59.79 8.01 -38.11
C THR A 649 59.36 8.76 -39.36
N THR A 650 59.88 9.98 -39.54
CA THR A 650 59.74 10.75 -40.79
C THR A 650 60.44 10.06 -41.95
N ALA A 651 59.99 10.34 -43.17
CA ALA A 651 60.57 9.76 -44.37
C ALA A 651 61.97 10.33 -44.69
N GLU A 652 62.78 9.56 -45.40
CA GLU A 652 64.07 10.02 -45.92
C GLU A 652 63.92 11.05 -47.03
N MET A 653 64.95 11.88 -47.21
CA MET A 653 64.98 12.95 -48.22
C MET A 653 64.94 12.36 -49.65
N GLY A 654 63.74 12.33 -50.23
CA GLY A 654 63.47 11.82 -51.57
C GLY A 654 62.53 10.60 -51.62
N ALA A 655 62.04 10.08 -50.50
CA ALA A 655 61.19 8.88 -50.46
C ALA A 655 59.87 8.96 -51.27
N HIS A 656 59.42 10.16 -51.61
CA HIS A 656 58.23 10.42 -52.43
C HIS A 656 58.53 10.81 -53.88
N ALA A 657 59.81 10.90 -54.25
CA ALA A 657 60.24 11.20 -55.61
C ALA A 657 60.34 9.91 -56.45
N PRO A 658 60.20 9.99 -57.79
CA PRO A 658 60.58 8.90 -58.69
C PRO A 658 62.04 8.49 -58.49
N SER A 659 62.39 7.28 -58.92
CA SER A 659 63.80 6.88 -58.94
C SER A 659 64.63 7.87 -59.75
N LYS A 660 65.93 7.98 -59.43
CA LYS A 660 66.89 8.65 -60.30
C LYS A 660 66.75 8.10 -61.73
N PRO A 661 66.58 8.93 -62.77
CA PRO A 661 66.30 8.42 -64.11
C PRO A 661 67.52 7.69 -64.67
N GLU A 662 67.31 6.47 -65.15
CA GLU A 662 68.31 5.75 -65.92
C GLU A 662 68.33 6.27 -67.36
N VAL A 663 69.52 6.39 -67.94
CA VAL A 663 69.70 6.97 -69.28
C VAL A 663 70.64 6.10 -70.11
N VAL A 664 70.07 5.42 -71.09
CA VAL A 664 70.75 4.55 -72.07
C VAL A 664 70.93 5.35 -73.36
N VAL A 665 72.19 5.53 -73.79
CA VAL A 665 72.50 6.17 -75.07
C VAL A 665 72.38 5.12 -76.16
N LEU A 666 71.61 5.42 -77.20
CA LEU A 666 71.37 4.50 -78.31
C LEU A 666 72.17 4.89 -79.56
N GLY A 667 72.47 6.19 -79.73
CA GLY A 667 73.33 6.67 -80.81
C GLY A 667 73.77 8.13 -80.63
N ARG A 668 74.30 8.72 -81.70
CA ARG A 668 74.77 10.12 -81.70
C ARG A 668 73.66 11.16 -81.45
N ASN A 669 72.43 10.87 -81.87
CA ASN A 669 71.30 11.81 -81.82
C ASN A 669 70.13 11.31 -80.95
N GLU A 670 70.30 10.22 -80.19
CA GLU A 670 69.20 9.54 -79.51
C GLU A 670 69.60 8.75 -78.25
N LEU A 671 68.66 8.70 -77.31
CA LEU A 671 68.76 7.99 -76.03
C LEU A 671 67.36 7.61 -75.52
N THR A 672 67.29 6.68 -74.58
CA THR A 672 66.07 6.36 -73.83
C THR A 672 66.29 6.66 -72.36
N VAL A 673 65.31 7.34 -71.75
CA VAL A 673 65.26 7.64 -70.32
C VAL A 673 64.18 6.78 -69.68
N SER A 674 64.47 6.14 -68.55
CA SER A 674 63.52 5.31 -67.79
C SER A 674 63.58 5.61 -66.29
N TRP A 675 62.47 5.43 -65.58
CA TRP A 675 62.37 5.68 -64.15
C TRP A 675 61.31 4.78 -63.51
N ASN A 676 61.51 4.43 -62.24
CA ASN A 676 60.49 3.75 -61.45
C ASN A 676 59.60 4.77 -60.72
N PRO A 677 58.35 4.40 -60.38
CA PRO A 677 57.52 5.17 -59.45
C PRO A 677 58.23 5.43 -58.10
N PRO A 678 57.79 6.43 -57.33
CA PRO A 678 58.17 6.55 -55.92
C PRO A 678 57.79 5.29 -55.15
N GLU A 679 58.67 4.84 -54.26
CA GLU A 679 58.42 3.70 -53.36
C GLU A 679 57.24 3.97 -52.41
N VAL A 680 57.09 5.22 -51.96
CA VAL A 680 55.95 5.69 -51.16
C VAL A 680 55.35 6.93 -51.83
N PRO A 681 54.38 6.78 -52.76
CA PRO A 681 53.79 7.91 -53.46
C PRO A 681 52.99 8.81 -52.50
N LEU A 682 53.30 10.11 -52.50
CA LEU A 682 52.59 11.09 -51.67
C LEU A 682 51.25 11.47 -52.32
N GLY A 683 50.23 10.64 -52.10
CA GLY A 683 48.91 10.73 -52.72
C GLY A 683 48.84 10.10 -54.12
N ARG A 684 47.77 10.38 -54.85
CA ARG A 684 47.54 9.76 -56.17
C ARG A 684 48.43 10.42 -57.23
N ILE A 685 49.32 9.66 -57.86
CA ILE A 685 50.07 10.11 -59.03
C ILE A 685 49.10 10.37 -60.20
N SER A 686 49.22 11.54 -60.82
CA SER A 686 48.45 11.92 -62.01
C SER A 686 49.24 11.72 -63.31
N ARG A 687 50.56 11.99 -63.27
CA ARG A 687 51.52 11.82 -64.37
C ARG A 687 52.95 12.05 -63.88
N TYR A 688 53.92 11.79 -64.76
CA TYR A 688 55.32 12.18 -64.65
C TYR A 688 55.64 13.29 -65.65
N ASP A 689 56.26 14.38 -65.19
CA ASP A 689 56.87 15.41 -66.04
C ASP A 689 58.39 15.10 -66.15
N LEU A 690 58.86 14.59 -67.29
CA LEU A 690 60.29 14.40 -67.58
C LEU A 690 60.88 15.70 -68.14
N VAL A 691 61.96 16.17 -67.54
CA VAL A 691 62.63 17.43 -67.85
C VAL A 691 64.05 17.15 -68.33
N MET A 692 64.41 17.73 -69.48
CA MET A 692 65.74 17.71 -70.05
C MET A 692 66.28 19.14 -70.16
N ASN A 693 67.48 19.42 -69.64
CA ASN A 693 68.10 20.75 -69.63
C ASN A 693 67.12 21.87 -69.20
N ASN A 694 66.43 21.65 -68.08
CA ASN A 694 65.42 22.53 -67.49
C ASN A 694 64.14 22.78 -68.34
N LYS A 695 63.91 21.99 -69.39
CA LYS A 695 62.68 22.02 -70.21
C LYS A 695 61.95 20.68 -70.15
N THR A 696 60.65 20.70 -69.82
CA THR A 696 59.81 19.49 -69.90
C THR A 696 59.76 18.99 -71.35
N ILE A 697 60.16 17.74 -71.57
CA ILE A 697 60.18 17.07 -72.89
C ILE A 697 59.11 15.97 -73.02
N PHE A 698 58.63 15.44 -71.89
CA PHE A 698 57.52 14.49 -71.83
C PHE A 698 56.67 14.78 -70.59
N SER A 699 55.36 14.57 -70.70
CA SER A 699 54.39 14.73 -69.62
C SER A 699 53.27 13.71 -69.84
N GLY A 700 53.23 12.65 -69.03
CA GLY A 700 52.36 11.49 -69.27
C GLY A 700 52.47 10.41 -68.19
N THR A 701 51.78 9.30 -68.36
CA THR A 701 51.74 8.20 -67.37
C THR A 701 52.85 7.17 -67.54
N ASP A 702 53.54 7.17 -68.68
CA ASP A 702 54.60 6.20 -68.99
C ASP A 702 55.82 6.36 -68.08
N LEU A 703 56.55 5.26 -67.91
CA LEU A 703 57.75 5.15 -67.07
C LEU A 703 59.07 5.19 -67.85
N HIS A 704 58.97 5.45 -69.16
CA HIS A 704 60.13 5.67 -70.03
C HIS A 704 59.76 6.62 -71.17
N PHE A 705 60.76 7.27 -71.75
CA PHE A 705 60.60 8.13 -72.91
C PHE A 705 61.85 8.07 -73.81
N HIS A 706 61.62 7.94 -75.12
CA HIS A 706 62.68 7.89 -76.12
C HIS A 706 62.90 9.27 -76.73
N VAL A 707 64.12 9.79 -76.57
CA VAL A 707 64.50 11.16 -76.94
C VAL A 707 65.33 11.12 -78.23
N THR A 708 64.87 11.83 -79.25
CA THR A 708 65.50 11.88 -80.59
C THR A 708 65.82 13.32 -81.00
N ARG A 709 66.66 13.47 -82.04
CA ARG A 709 67.16 14.77 -82.56
C ARG A 709 68.00 15.55 -81.54
N LEU A 710 68.76 14.82 -80.72
CA LEU A 710 69.82 15.39 -79.91
C LEU A 710 71.06 15.71 -80.75
N SER A 711 71.94 16.56 -80.23
CA SER A 711 73.25 16.84 -80.81
C SER A 711 74.27 15.77 -80.37
N PRO A 712 75.23 15.37 -81.22
CA PRO A 712 76.36 14.51 -80.82
C PRO A 712 77.25 15.14 -79.74
N ASP A 713 78.00 14.30 -79.02
CA ASP A 713 78.94 14.65 -77.94
C ASP A 713 78.42 15.64 -76.86
N THR A 714 77.09 15.79 -76.75
CA THR A 714 76.44 16.85 -75.97
C THR A 714 75.89 16.28 -74.68
N GLU A 715 76.14 16.97 -73.56
CA GLU A 715 75.67 16.57 -72.25
C GLU A 715 74.26 17.11 -71.97
N TYR A 716 73.39 16.21 -71.52
CA TYR A 716 72.03 16.48 -71.14
C TYR A 716 71.79 16.09 -69.67
N THR A 717 71.14 16.99 -68.92
CA THR A 717 70.61 16.72 -67.58
C THR A 717 69.18 16.20 -67.70
N PHE A 718 68.83 15.21 -66.89
CA PHE A 718 67.50 14.61 -66.81
C PHE A 718 67.02 14.52 -65.36
N HIS A 719 65.83 15.02 -65.07
CA HIS A 719 65.08 14.66 -63.86
C HIS A 719 63.63 14.36 -64.23
N VAL A 720 62.95 13.60 -63.39
CA VAL A 720 61.53 13.28 -63.51
C VAL A 720 60.81 13.80 -62.28
N THR A 721 59.72 14.54 -62.50
CA THR A 721 58.84 15.01 -61.43
C THR A 721 57.55 14.20 -61.43
N ALA A 722 57.26 13.47 -60.35
CA ALA A 722 55.91 12.96 -60.12
C ALA A 722 54.98 14.13 -59.79
N VAL A 723 53.82 14.20 -60.44
CA VAL A 723 52.77 15.16 -60.13
C VAL A 723 51.62 14.41 -59.46
N THR A 724 51.42 14.62 -58.16
CA THR A 724 50.44 13.91 -57.34
C THR A 724 49.28 14.80 -56.91
N SER A 725 48.30 14.24 -56.19
CA SER A 725 47.23 15.01 -55.55
C SER A 725 47.74 15.98 -54.48
N GLU A 726 48.85 15.66 -53.81
CA GLU A 726 49.40 16.47 -52.70
C GLU A 726 50.54 17.42 -53.14
N GLY A 727 51.03 17.33 -54.39
CA GLY A 727 52.06 18.24 -54.89
C GLY A 727 52.92 17.71 -56.04
N LYS A 728 54.18 18.13 -56.07
CA LYS A 728 55.20 17.68 -57.02
C LYS A 728 56.44 17.15 -56.29
N CYS A 729 56.99 16.02 -56.74
CA CYS A 729 58.18 15.41 -56.15
C CYS A 729 59.22 15.09 -57.25
N GLU A 730 60.41 15.70 -57.17
CA GLU A 730 61.47 15.62 -58.19
C GLU A 730 62.53 14.55 -57.83
N SER A 731 62.86 13.69 -58.80
CA SER A 731 63.94 12.70 -58.71
C SER A 731 65.32 13.34 -58.66
N LYS A 732 66.31 12.68 -58.04
CA LYS A 732 67.74 13.07 -58.17
C LYS A 732 68.16 13.12 -59.65
N THR A 733 68.78 14.21 -60.10
CA THR A 733 69.18 14.42 -61.50
C THR A 733 70.20 13.38 -61.99
N THR A 734 70.04 12.93 -63.25
CA THR A 734 71.04 12.20 -64.02
C THR A 734 71.68 13.10 -65.09
N LYS A 735 72.96 12.89 -65.36
CA LYS A 735 73.69 13.48 -66.49
C LYS A 735 74.09 12.38 -67.47
N LYS A 736 73.92 12.60 -68.76
CA LYS A 736 74.42 11.69 -69.81
C LYS A 736 74.86 12.49 -71.03
N ARG A 737 75.89 12.01 -71.72
CA ARG A 737 76.39 12.58 -72.98
C ARG A 737 76.01 11.65 -74.13
N THR A 738 75.54 12.20 -75.24
CA THR A 738 75.32 11.46 -76.49
C THR A 738 76.64 10.93 -77.06
N ALA A 739 76.57 9.94 -77.97
CA ALA A 739 77.77 9.43 -78.62
C ALA A 739 78.44 10.52 -79.49
N LYS A 740 79.76 10.38 -79.69
CA LYS A 740 80.51 11.22 -80.63
C LYS A 740 80.14 10.89 -82.08
N ASP A 741 80.32 11.88 -82.95
CA ASP A 741 80.01 11.75 -84.38
C ASP A 741 81.23 11.27 -85.18
N GLU A 742 81.66 10.03 -84.94
CA GLU A 742 82.82 9.44 -85.62
C GLU A 742 82.41 8.82 -86.96
N TYR A 743 82.31 9.66 -87.99
CA TYR A 743 82.23 9.27 -89.40
C TYR A 743 83.06 10.25 -90.27
N GLU A 744 84.39 10.15 -90.18
CA GLU A 744 85.26 10.78 -91.18
C GLU A 744 85.14 10.08 -92.55
N GLY A 745 85.24 10.85 -93.62
CA GLY A 745 85.09 10.37 -94.99
C GLY A 745 86.34 9.70 -95.56
N GLU A 746 86.11 8.59 -96.26
CA GLU A 746 86.88 8.11 -97.40
C GLU A 746 88.36 7.70 -97.20
N ARG A 747 88.54 6.39 -97.02
CA ARG A 747 89.53 5.65 -97.82
C ARG A 747 88.93 4.41 -98.48
N GLN A 748 88.66 4.53 -99.77
CA GLN A 748 89.31 3.65 -100.75
C GLN A 748 90.57 4.42 -101.28
N PRO A 749 91.52 3.80 -102.02
CA PRO A 749 92.98 3.93 -101.76
C PRO A 749 93.51 5.39 -101.59
N LEU A 750 94.18 5.71 -100.48
CA LEU A 750 95.65 5.68 -100.31
C LEU A 750 96.44 6.74 -101.11
N TYR A 751 97.05 7.70 -100.37
CA TYR A 751 98.01 8.76 -100.80
C TYR A 751 97.47 9.87 -101.74
N GLN A 752 97.84 11.16 -101.65
CA GLN A 752 98.33 11.99 -100.52
C GLN A 752 98.38 13.50 -100.91
N THR A 753 98.31 14.43 -99.93
CA THR A 753 98.85 15.83 -99.94
C THR A 753 98.24 16.91 -100.89
N PRO A 754 98.52 18.24 -100.71
CA PRO A 754 98.38 19.02 -99.45
C PRO A 754 97.88 20.51 -99.54
N VAL A 755 97.04 20.93 -98.58
CA VAL A 755 97.21 22.12 -97.68
C VAL A 755 97.05 23.61 -98.15
N LYS A 756 96.21 24.37 -97.40
CA LYS A 756 96.11 25.87 -97.20
C LYS A 756 95.45 26.73 -98.33
N LYS A 757 94.93 27.97 -98.09
CA LYS A 757 95.32 28.99 -97.07
C LYS A 757 94.24 30.06 -96.69
N ASP A 758 94.22 30.44 -95.39
CA ASP A 758 93.87 31.67 -94.61
C ASP A 758 92.85 32.78 -95.06
N GLY A 759 92.14 33.37 -94.06
CA GLY A 759 91.58 34.76 -94.03
C GLY A 759 90.03 34.92 -94.02
N THR A 760 89.36 35.92 -93.40
CA THR A 760 89.73 36.96 -92.38
C THR A 760 88.45 37.55 -91.69
N GLU A 761 88.56 38.55 -90.80
CA GLU A 761 87.54 39.08 -89.85
C GLU A 761 86.55 40.16 -90.40
N VAL A 762 85.53 40.58 -89.59
CA VAL A 762 85.27 41.97 -89.06
C VAL A 762 83.84 42.13 -88.44
N ASP A 763 83.63 43.16 -87.59
CA ASP A 763 82.54 43.38 -86.59
C ASP A 763 81.56 44.56 -86.93
N ILE A 764 80.59 44.93 -86.04
CA ILE A 764 79.90 46.26 -85.79
C ILE A 764 78.35 46.20 -85.45
N LYS A 765 77.81 47.30 -84.86
CA LYS A 765 76.66 47.45 -83.93
C LYS A 765 75.40 48.25 -84.42
N VAL A 766 74.23 47.99 -83.77
CA VAL A 766 73.14 48.94 -83.30
C VAL A 766 72.35 49.72 -84.40
N ASP A 767 71.03 50.01 -84.37
CA ASP A 767 70.14 50.61 -83.33
C ASP A 767 68.60 50.31 -83.50
N SER A 768 67.70 51.24 -83.10
CA SER A 768 66.30 51.02 -82.66
C SER A 768 65.17 51.59 -83.61
N PRO A 769 63.96 52.07 -83.17
CA PRO A 769 62.63 51.71 -83.76
C PRO A 769 62.01 52.86 -84.63
N PRO A 770 60.66 53.06 -84.89
CA PRO A 770 59.41 52.32 -84.57
C PRO A 770 58.23 52.32 -85.63
N LYS A 771 57.04 51.78 -85.25
CA LYS A 771 55.64 52.22 -85.59
C LYS A 771 55.00 52.12 -87.04
N SER A 772 54.27 51.01 -87.28
CA SER A 772 52.77 50.92 -87.37
C SER A 772 51.84 51.45 -88.53
N VAL A 773 50.63 50.83 -88.60
CA VAL A 773 49.25 51.24 -89.04
C VAL A 773 48.71 51.11 -90.52
N LYS A 774 47.47 50.53 -90.64
CA LYS A 774 46.30 50.76 -91.59
C LYS A 774 45.89 49.52 -92.44
N ARG A 775 44.66 48.97 -92.30
CA ARG A 775 43.31 49.29 -92.88
C ARG A 775 43.20 48.92 -94.39
N ARG A 776 42.09 48.46 -95.01
CA ARG A 776 40.62 48.74 -94.91
C ARG A 776 39.80 47.67 -95.72
N ARG A 777 38.51 47.87 -96.06
CA ARG A 777 37.26 47.35 -95.39
C ARG A 777 36.01 47.54 -96.30
N LYS A 778 35.07 46.58 -96.41
CA LYS A 778 33.60 46.69 -96.77
C LYS A 778 33.06 45.30 -97.26
N SER A 779 31.76 44.97 -97.31
CA SER A 779 30.49 45.41 -96.65
C SER A 779 29.34 44.44 -97.05
N THR A 780 28.15 44.35 -96.43
CA THR A 780 27.53 45.20 -95.39
C THR A 780 27.40 44.45 -94.05
N ALA A 781 26.29 43.98 -93.44
CA ALA A 781 24.83 44.19 -93.43
C ALA A 781 24.31 43.53 -92.10
N THR A 782 23.10 43.67 -91.54
CA THR A 782 21.94 44.61 -91.54
C THR A 782 20.89 43.92 -90.63
N VAL A 783 20.12 44.47 -89.68
CA VAL A 783 19.83 45.76 -88.97
C VAL A 783 18.91 45.31 -87.80
N CYS A 784 18.84 45.81 -86.54
CA CYS A 784 19.48 46.83 -85.69
C CYS A 784 19.03 46.54 -84.20
N SER A 785 19.38 47.23 -83.11
CA SER A 785 20.37 48.29 -82.78
C SER A 785 20.42 48.53 -81.24
N GLN A 786 21.62 48.80 -80.71
CA GLN A 786 21.94 49.82 -79.66
C GLN A 786 21.35 49.71 -78.21
N GLU A 787 22.08 50.06 -77.13
CA GLU A 787 23.56 50.17 -76.93
C GLU A 787 23.98 50.18 -75.42
N ASN A 788 25.29 50.38 -75.18
CA ASN A 788 26.06 50.32 -73.91
C ASN A 788 25.63 51.37 -72.83
N VAL A 789 25.86 51.24 -71.51
CA VAL A 789 27.01 50.74 -70.68
C VAL A 789 28.20 51.72 -70.62
N PRO A 790 28.57 52.24 -69.43
CA PRO A 790 29.78 51.78 -68.72
C PRO A 790 29.67 51.77 -67.17
N ALA A 791 30.78 51.53 -66.46
CA ALA A 791 30.85 51.25 -65.01
C ALA A 791 32.03 51.96 -64.31
N VAL A 792 32.15 51.79 -62.97
CA VAL A 792 33.37 51.76 -62.10
C VAL A 792 33.04 52.22 -60.65
N GLN A 793 33.88 51.81 -59.68
CA GLN A 793 33.68 51.84 -58.23
C GLN A 793 33.86 53.24 -57.58
N THR A 794 33.21 53.47 -56.42
CA THR A 794 33.89 53.85 -55.15
C THR A 794 32.92 53.87 -53.94
N THR A 795 33.49 53.77 -52.73
CA THR A 795 32.84 53.91 -51.40
C THR A 795 32.87 55.40 -50.93
N PRO A 796 32.30 55.88 -49.78
CA PRO A 796 31.79 55.14 -48.60
C PRO A 796 30.57 55.74 -47.82
N ARG A 797 30.25 55.10 -46.66
CA ARG A 797 29.88 55.73 -45.35
C ARG A 797 28.43 56.16 -45.00
N VAL A 798 27.78 55.33 -44.17
CA VAL A 798 27.02 55.60 -42.91
C VAL A 798 26.02 56.77 -42.83
N SER A 799 24.73 56.44 -42.62
CA SER A 799 23.82 57.00 -41.59
C SER A 799 22.43 56.31 -41.71
N SER A 800 21.48 56.35 -40.77
CA SER A 800 21.43 56.13 -39.30
C SER A 800 20.09 56.71 -38.78
N ALA A 801 19.49 56.09 -37.75
CA ALA A 801 18.15 56.38 -37.17
C ALA A 801 16.94 55.96 -38.05
N SER A 802 15.84 55.33 -37.60
CA SER A 802 15.18 55.06 -36.28
C SER A 802 14.04 56.01 -35.88
N ALA A 803 12.78 55.55 -35.92
CA ALA A 803 11.74 55.91 -34.93
C ALA A 803 10.50 54.98 -34.92
N LYS A 804 10.12 54.55 -33.72
CA LYS A 804 9.08 53.56 -33.33
C LYS A 804 7.63 54.09 -33.32
N LYS A 805 6.64 53.19 -33.45
CA LYS A 805 5.36 53.07 -32.67
C LYS A 805 4.79 51.64 -32.92
N LYS A 806 4.33 50.79 -31.97
CA LYS A 806 3.40 50.87 -30.78
C LYS A 806 1.93 51.13 -31.19
N VAL A 807 0.88 50.38 -30.76
CA VAL A 807 0.71 49.33 -29.71
C VAL A 807 -0.52 48.40 -29.99
N ARG A 808 -0.49 47.14 -29.47
CA ARG A 808 -1.54 46.22 -28.88
C ARG A 808 -3.04 46.68 -28.84
N ALA A 809 -4.10 45.85 -28.68
CA ALA A 809 -4.29 44.42 -28.34
C ALA A 809 -5.76 43.94 -28.57
N LYS A 810 -6.02 42.61 -28.67
CA LYS A 810 -6.97 41.82 -27.82
C LYS A 810 -6.99 40.30 -28.14
N THR A 811 -7.56 39.52 -27.21
CA THR A 811 -7.67 38.04 -27.07
C THR A 811 -9.13 37.55 -27.34
N PRO A 812 -9.55 36.25 -27.26
CA PRO A 812 -8.94 35.08 -26.58
C PRO A 812 -9.01 33.65 -27.21
N ASP A 813 -8.18 32.75 -26.65
CA ASP A 813 -8.36 31.34 -26.22
C ASP A 813 -8.93 30.17 -27.07
N VAL A 814 -8.10 29.10 -27.18
CA VAL A 814 -8.34 27.67 -26.80
C VAL A 814 -9.39 26.86 -27.63
N THR A 815 -9.12 25.65 -28.19
CA THR A 815 -8.87 24.39 -27.44
C THR A 815 -8.33 23.19 -28.29
N LEU A 816 -7.42 22.39 -27.69
CA LEU A 816 -7.13 20.93 -27.81
C LEU A 816 -6.88 20.12 -29.13
N LYS A 817 -5.88 19.21 -28.99
CA LYS A 817 -5.67 17.86 -29.60
C LYS A 817 -5.34 17.75 -31.09
N ARG A 818 -4.71 16.66 -31.59
CA ARG A 818 -3.67 15.71 -31.10
C ARG A 818 -3.42 14.73 -32.27
N SER A 819 -2.26 14.73 -32.91
CA SER A 819 -1.97 13.87 -34.07
C SER A 819 -1.31 12.54 -33.69
N GLN A 820 -1.41 11.54 -34.58
CA GLN A 820 -0.80 10.21 -34.40
C GLN A 820 -0.43 9.56 -35.76
N THR A 821 0.56 8.66 -35.73
CA THR A 821 0.90 7.60 -36.72
C THR A 821 1.19 7.94 -38.19
N MET A 822 2.43 7.61 -38.61
CA MET A 822 2.75 6.84 -39.83
C MET A 822 3.45 5.56 -39.32
N ILE A 823 2.97 4.34 -39.58
CA ILE A 823 3.00 3.54 -40.83
C ILE A 823 4.42 3.06 -41.19
N GLU A 824 4.68 1.77 -40.94
CA GLU A 824 5.57 0.89 -41.73
C GLU A 824 4.91 -0.49 -41.92
N LYS A 825 5.52 -1.37 -42.73
CA LYS A 825 4.87 -2.54 -43.36
C LYS A 825 5.26 -3.91 -42.75
N PRO A 826 4.44 -4.96 -42.95
CA PRO A 826 4.61 -6.26 -42.28
C PRO A 826 5.42 -7.29 -43.09
N VAL A 827 5.92 -8.31 -42.38
CA VAL A 827 6.34 -9.63 -42.91
C VAL A 827 5.61 -10.71 -42.09
N SER A 828 5.34 -11.89 -42.66
CA SER A 828 4.26 -12.78 -42.21
C SER A 828 4.66 -14.20 -41.80
N LEU A 829 3.88 -14.73 -40.84
CA LEU A 829 3.46 -16.14 -40.66
C LEU A 829 4.51 -17.23 -40.36
N VAL A 830 4.45 -17.72 -39.11
CA VAL A 830 4.54 -19.16 -38.77
C VAL A 830 3.30 -19.53 -37.92
N ARG A 831 2.94 -20.81 -37.88
CA ARG A 831 1.67 -21.33 -37.31
C ARG A 831 1.55 -21.23 -35.79
N LYS A 832 0.30 -21.19 -35.32
CA LYS A 832 -0.10 -21.65 -33.98
C LYS A 832 -0.13 -23.18 -33.94
N GLU A 833 0.18 -23.75 -32.78
CA GLU A 833 -0.53 -24.92 -32.27
C GLU A 833 -1.01 -24.62 -30.84
N SER A 834 -2.04 -25.35 -30.40
CA SER A 834 -2.72 -25.15 -29.12
C SER A 834 -3.07 -26.51 -28.54
N VAL A 835 -2.73 -26.72 -27.26
CA VAL A 835 -2.98 -27.98 -26.55
C VAL A 835 -3.75 -27.68 -25.26
N GLU A 836 -4.77 -28.47 -25.00
CA GLU A 836 -5.68 -28.33 -23.86
C GLU A 836 -5.12 -28.96 -22.59
N THR A 837 -5.56 -28.46 -21.43
CA THR A 837 -5.21 -29.01 -20.11
C THR A 837 -6.04 -30.27 -19.81
N THR A 838 -5.42 -31.45 -19.88
CA THR A 838 -5.98 -32.69 -19.34
C THR A 838 -5.55 -32.96 -17.90
N VAL A 839 -6.49 -33.42 -17.07
CA VAL A 839 -6.27 -33.79 -15.67
C VAL A 839 -5.91 -35.26 -15.54
N THR A 840 -4.84 -35.57 -14.81
CA THR A 840 -4.52 -36.93 -14.34
C THR A 840 -4.14 -36.93 -12.85
N SER A 841 -4.29 -38.06 -12.18
CA SER A 841 -4.33 -38.17 -10.71
C SER A 841 -3.36 -39.19 -10.13
N LYS A 842 -2.98 -39.01 -8.85
CA LYS A 842 -2.24 -39.98 -7.98
C LYS A 842 -0.76 -40.18 -8.40
N SER A 843 0.16 -40.68 -7.56
CA SER A 843 0.07 -41.22 -6.18
C SER A 843 1.40 -41.08 -5.40
N SER A 844 1.29 -41.14 -4.07
CA SER A 844 2.27 -41.56 -3.05
C SER A 844 3.72 -41.96 -3.40
N GLU A 845 4.69 -41.29 -2.75
CA GLU A 845 5.90 -41.79 -2.05
C GLU A 845 6.43 -40.57 -1.25
N VAL A 846 6.82 -40.57 0.03
CA VAL A 846 7.51 -41.49 0.98
C VAL A 846 9.04 -41.40 0.88
N GLU A 847 9.65 -41.10 2.04
CA GLU A 847 11.09 -40.92 2.29
C GLU A 847 11.76 -39.71 1.57
N GLN A 848 12.89 -39.15 2.05
CA GLN A 848 13.81 -39.61 3.11
C GLN A 848 14.31 -38.41 3.97
N GLN A 849 14.94 -38.69 5.12
CA GLN A 849 15.62 -37.68 5.95
C GLN A 849 17.06 -37.47 5.46
N GLU A 850 17.59 -36.25 5.59
CA GLU A 850 19.03 -36.07 5.81
C GLU A 850 19.30 -34.84 6.72
N VAL A 851 20.50 -34.76 7.28
CA VAL A 851 20.83 -33.92 8.46
C VAL A 851 22.19 -33.23 8.26
N SER A 852 22.33 -32.01 8.81
CA SER A 852 23.53 -31.13 8.76
C SER A 852 23.91 -30.64 7.34
N VAL A 853 24.54 -29.47 7.17
CA VAL A 853 25.29 -28.61 8.12
C VAL A 853 24.62 -27.25 8.32
#